data_AF-A0A8J8MIJ9-F1
#
_entry.id   AF-A0A8J8MIJ9-F1
#
_cell.length_a   1.000
_cell.length_b   1.000
_cell.length_c   1.000
_cell.angle_alpha   90.00
_cell.angle_beta   90.00
_cell.angle_gamma   90.00
#
_symmetry.space_group_name_H-M   'P 1'
#
loop_
_entity.id
_entity.type
_entity.pdbx_description
1 polymer ?
#
loop_
_entity_poly.entity_id
_entity_poly.type
_entity_poly.pdbx_seq_one_letter_code
_entity_poly.pdbx_strand_id
1 'polypeptide(L)'
;MNGYRIPTPTIDFHPPVYYCKKATKPFVLDGNIHKDFWEDAPFTSLFVDIEGHNKKTPKWDTQAKMLWDDTNLYIGAILHGDEIWATLKERDSVIFQDNDFEIFIDPDSDTHGYFELEMNAFNTVWDLFLTKPYRDVGGRPLNGWDIKGLQSAVHIEGKLNEVHGDNKYWMVEVVIPFEALQEMAKETGKPSIGDFYRMNFSRVQWHMDTSQGRYVKKEQPEENWVWAPTGLINIHYPELWGYVFFTENGETYDIPEIEYLKWELRKFYYAEHQFFEDYGYYTEDIAPLNKHVESEIIPRIEATDHAFQLSCFTCQGDQLVLFEDGRIAVYEFSDYEKRMRSIPPSLMEDMDENEKECMAFLYAYMPLSDSADYDPQLFLKFVRHSLRVKAFMPWGQHIKKNDFLNYVLQYRVNNEDIVYYRETFFEALYPRIQGKSMEEAAIEVNYWCFEKATYQTTNQRTASPFTVINNAYGRCGEESTLVVAALRSVGIPARQCYAPRWSHCDDNHAWVEVYTENGWQFLGACEPEVKLNRGWFRLPASKAMLIHNRAFSNRCEDQWITKQTPRMSEINVLPHYAETKKISIRIMDEKHQPVSQAMVRFEVVNYSEFYPIAQLETNDQGEVSLVTGLGDLMIFAYQGHRYAYQKMDVREEEHMTLTLGETKTLETQMKEWTFVPPKGGVLEETPLSPQQEEEQDARSKEAISRRRAFEATFYNEEKAKERAKTFPIMEDEIAACLVKARGNYKVLLAFLKESTQDTLYWKVQLLLSLPQKDLSDIKLAVLEDHFTVAYAYRRKHEEALFVQEVMHPRIWIENITSYRQGICGYFTLAQKESFIENPLRVKKWITSTIRVYHDREYSNLNTSPLGVLKTKGGNPISHKILFVAILRSLGIPARIEKFDGKLAFYHDHKWVYIHDDQEIKPEAYGVLTLTREKDSHLEYYKNYTVSRLEKGHYKTLELEDVSWTDNQVVYPVEAGHYRVITTNRQHNESNKVRVNYCHIDPDTTTTIPLILSASDNEKAKVAMPNYSLVTRDNTKTSLFDALTSRAIVCWIEPGAEPTEHLLNEMIELQDAYNQLPWHVLLLIRDKEGYKDPTLIKTCQHMPSIQVCVEESFDLEKLYQGFQEEEHRLPLALVIENQEGIYSFCGYQVGMGQLLIKSIND
;
A
#
# COMPACT_ATOMS: atom_id res chain seq x y z
N MET A 1 26.01 -18.86 -39.51
CA MET A 1 25.59 -17.72 -38.68
C MET A 1 25.60 -16.49 -39.57
N ASN A 2 24.54 -15.68 -39.56
CA ASN A 2 24.55 -14.38 -40.23
C ASN A 2 25.67 -13.53 -39.61
N GLY A 3 26.52 -12.93 -40.42
CA GLY A 3 27.74 -12.23 -39.98
C GLY A 3 27.46 -10.86 -39.36
N TYR A 4 26.71 -10.81 -38.26
CA TYR A 4 26.46 -9.59 -37.50
C TYR A 4 27.74 -9.12 -36.80
N ARG A 5 27.94 -7.79 -36.70
CA ARG A 5 29.08 -7.18 -36.00
C ARG A 5 29.17 -7.64 -34.54
N ILE A 6 28.03 -7.70 -33.87
CA ILE A 6 27.90 -8.18 -32.50
C ILE A 6 27.12 -9.50 -32.53
N PRO A 7 27.80 -10.66 -32.59
CA PRO A 7 27.14 -11.95 -32.59
C PRO A 7 26.53 -12.26 -31.21
N THR A 8 25.36 -12.90 -31.22
CA THR A 8 24.73 -13.44 -30.01
C THR A 8 25.45 -14.73 -29.60
N PRO A 9 25.90 -14.84 -28.34
CA PRO A 9 26.43 -16.08 -27.78
C PRO A 9 25.45 -17.25 -27.91
N THR A 10 25.94 -18.42 -28.32
CA THR A 10 25.14 -19.66 -28.34
C THR A 10 25.43 -20.52 -27.10
N ILE A 11 25.16 -19.96 -25.92
CA ILE A 11 25.34 -20.65 -24.64
C ILE A 11 24.31 -20.19 -23.61
N ASP A 12 23.90 -21.09 -22.72
CA ASP A 12 23.03 -20.76 -21.59
C ASP A 12 23.82 -20.02 -20.51
N PHE A 13 23.15 -19.12 -19.78
CA PHE A 13 23.76 -18.35 -18.70
C PHE A 13 23.99 -19.22 -17.45
N HIS A 14 25.08 -19.97 -17.47
CA HIS A 14 25.56 -20.78 -16.35
C HIS A 14 27.07 -20.55 -16.11
N PRO A 15 27.47 -19.30 -15.81
CA PRO A 15 28.86 -19.01 -15.51
C PRO A 15 29.33 -19.78 -14.27
N PRO A 16 30.58 -20.29 -14.27
CA PRO A 16 31.11 -21.03 -13.13
C PRO A 16 31.35 -20.10 -11.93
N VAL A 17 31.26 -20.66 -10.72
CA VAL A 17 31.51 -19.95 -9.46
C VAL A 17 32.76 -20.50 -8.78
N TYR A 18 33.61 -19.63 -8.26
CA TYR A 18 34.79 -19.97 -7.49
C TYR A 18 34.80 -19.22 -6.15
N TYR A 19 35.07 -19.93 -5.06
CA TYR A 19 35.17 -19.36 -3.70
C TYR A 19 36.65 -19.16 -3.36
N CYS A 20 37.13 -17.93 -3.56
CA CYS A 20 38.50 -17.51 -3.31
C CYS A 20 38.75 -17.37 -1.82
N LYS A 21 39.53 -18.28 -1.24
CA LYS A 21 39.83 -18.29 0.19
C LYS A 21 40.90 -17.30 0.56
N LYS A 22 40.81 -16.76 1.77
CA LYS A 22 41.86 -15.93 2.33
C LYS A 22 43.12 -16.77 2.59
N ALA A 23 44.27 -16.27 2.16
CA ALA A 23 45.54 -16.92 2.35
C ALA A 23 45.96 -16.85 3.83
N THR A 24 46.28 -18.01 4.41
CA THR A 24 46.70 -18.14 5.82
C THR A 24 48.16 -18.54 5.98
N LYS A 25 48.82 -18.86 4.86
CA LYS A 25 50.18 -19.39 4.78
C LYS A 25 51.08 -18.39 4.02
N PRO A 26 52.41 -18.38 4.27
CA PRO A 26 53.33 -17.46 3.58
C PRO A 26 53.48 -17.81 2.10
N PHE A 27 53.49 -16.79 1.24
CA PHE A 27 53.70 -16.94 -0.21
C PHE A 27 55.18 -16.78 -0.59
N VAL A 28 55.65 -17.59 -1.53
CA VAL A 28 56.97 -17.47 -2.17
C VAL A 28 56.75 -17.61 -3.67
N LEU A 29 57.11 -16.60 -4.46
CA LEU A 29 56.92 -16.62 -5.91
C LEU A 29 58.00 -17.46 -6.60
N ASP A 30 57.64 -18.62 -7.16
CA ASP A 30 58.57 -19.50 -7.89
C ASP A 30 57.93 -20.22 -9.11
N GLY A 31 56.66 -19.94 -9.39
CA GLY A 31 55.91 -20.53 -10.50
C GLY A 31 55.36 -21.92 -10.19
N ASN A 32 55.63 -22.49 -9.01
CA ASN A 32 55.22 -23.83 -8.62
C ASN A 32 54.01 -23.80 -7.69
N ILE A 33 52.87 -24.32 -8.15
CA ILE A 33 51.64 -24.38 -7.37
C ILE A 33 51.54 -25.62 -6.45
N HIS A 34 52.52 -26.53 -6.49
CA HIS A 34 52.60 -27.71 -5.63
C HIS A 34 53.37 -27.42 -4.33
N LYS A 35 52.82 -26.53 -3.49
CA LYS A 35 53.39 -26.11 -2.20
C LYS A 35 52.31 -25.74 -1.18
N ASP A 36 52.70 -25.68 0.09
CA ASP A 36 51.80 -25.48 1.25
C ASP A 36 50.83 -24.31 1.06
N PHE A 37 51.28 -23.19 0.46
CA PHE A 37 50.45 -22.01 0.20
C PHE A 37 49.16 -22.34 -0.56
N TRP A 38 49.22 -23.23 -1.55
CA TRP A 38 48.11 -23.57 -2.45
C TRP A 38 47.33 -24.83 -2.04
N GLU A 39 47.73 -25.49 -0.95
CA GLU A 39 47.17 -26.78 -0.53
C GLU A 39 45.66 -26.70 -0.27
N ASP A 40 45.22 -25.61 0.36
CA ASP A 40 43.82 -25.39 0.78
C ASP A 40 42.96 -24.70 -0.30
N ALA A 41 43.59 -24.29 -1.42
CA ALA A 41 42.93 -23.64 -2.54
C ALA A 41 42.35 -24.70 -3.51
N PRO A 42 41.03 -24.67 -3.79
CA PRO A 42 40.43 -25.59 -4.75
C PRO A 42 40.89 -25.28 -6.17
N PHE A 43 40.90 -26.27 -7.05
CA PHE A 43 41.04 -26.01 -8.49
C PHE A 43 39.70 -25.52 -9.07
N THR A 44 39.76 -24.71 -10.13
CA THR A 44 38.63 -24.49 -11.04
C THR A 44 38.20 -25.82 -11.68
N SER A 45 37.04 -25.84 -12.33
CA SER A 45 36.75 -26.89 -13.31
C SER A 45 37.81 -26.91 -14.42
N LEU A 46 37.94 -28.05 -15.10
CA LEU A 46 38.77 -28.17 -16.29
C LEU A 46 38.32 -27.17 -17.34
N PHE A 47 39.30 -26.55 -18.00
CA PHE A 47 39.02 -25.65 -19.10
C PHE A 47 38.38 -26.44 -20.25
N VAL A 48 37.47 -25.78 -20.95
CA VAL A 48 36.72 -26.33 -22.08
C VAL A 48 36.96 -25.46 -23.31
N ASP A 49 36.55 -25.93 -24.48
CA ASP A 49 36.55 -25.08 -25.67
C ASP A 49 35.71 -23.81 -25.43
N ILE A 50 36.19 -22.66 -25.90
CA ILE A 50 35.55 -21.35 -25.72
C ILE A 50 34.10 -21.30 -26.22
N GLU A 51 33.75 -22.11 -27.23
CA GLU A 51 32.38 -22.22 -27.74
C GLU A 51 31.50 -23.19 -26.91
N GLY A 52 32.04 -23.79 -25.85
CA GLY A 52 31.32 -24.63 -24.88
C GLY A 52 31.32 -26.13 -25.20
N HIS A 53 30.54 -26.89 -24.43
CA HIS A 53 30.56 -28.36 -24.40
C HIS A 53 30.15 -29.06 -25.70
N ASN A 54 29.57 -28.33 -26.66
CA ASN A 54 29.21 -28.86 -27.97
C ASN A 54 30.45 -29.05 -28.88
N LYS A 55 31.61 -28.53 -28.50
CA LYS A 55 32.88 -28.73 -29.18
C LYS A 55 33.70 -29.84 -28.53
N LYS A 56 34.78 -30.21 -29.20
CA LYS A 56 35.67 -31.28 -28.75
C LYS A 56 36.34 -30.85 -27.44
N THR A 57 36.33 -31.73 -26.44
CA THR A 57 37.07 -31.52 -25.20
C THR A 57 38.55 -31.25 -25.52
N PRO A 58 39.18 -30.26 -24.86
CA PRO A 58 40.60 -30.00 -24.95
C PRO A 58 41.47 -31.25 -24.88
N LYS A 59 42.56 -31.27 -25.66
CA LYS A 59 43.49 -32.41 -25.69
C LYS A 59 44.22 -32.59 -24.35
N TRP A 60 44.46 -31.49 -23.63
CA TRP A 60 45.15 -31.51 -22.34
C TRP A 60 44.41 -30.71 -21.29
N ASP A 61 44.50 -31.19 -20.06
CA ASP A 61 43.88 -30.56 -18.90
C ASP A 61 44.55 -29.21 -18.59
N THR A 62 43.73 -28.23 -18.26
CA THR A 62 44.16 -26.92 -17.74
C THR A 62 43.22 -26.50 -16.63
N GLN A 63 43.77 -26.06 -15.50
CA GLN A 63 43.03 -25.60 -14.33
C GLN A 63 43.78 -24.48 -13.62
N ALA A 64 43.03 -23.63 -12.91
CA ALA A 64 43.56 -22.56 -12.09
C ALA A 64 43.17 -22.71 -10.61
N LYS A 65 43.86 -22.00 -9.72
CA LYS A 65 43.59 -21.82 -8.29
C LYS A 65 43.73 -20.35 -7.96
N MET A 66 42.95 -19.89 -6.99
CA MET A 66 42.99 -18.51 -6.53
C MET A 66 42.98 -18.45 -5.01
N LEU A 67 43.75 -17.51 -4.46
CA LEU A 67 43.74 -17.11 -3.06
C LEU A 67 43.82 -15.59 -2.98
N TRP A 68 43.47 -15.00 -1.85
CA TRP A 68 43.58 -13.54 -1.66
C TRP A 68 44.06 -13.18 -0.26
N ASP A 69 44.57 -11.98 -0.07
CA ASP A 69 44.80 -11.36 1.25
C ASP A 69 44.32 -9.91 1.26
N ASP A 70 44.61 -9.15 2.32
CA ASP A 70 44.14 -7.75 2.43
C ASP A 70 44.69 -6.80 1.35
N THR A 71 45.67 -7.25 0.55
CA THR A 71 46.44 -6.45 -0.42
C THR A 71 46.54 -7.05 -1.81
N ASN A 72 46.49 -8.38 -1.97
CA ASN A 72 46.76 -9.06 -3.23
C ASN A 72 45.73 -10.15 -3.56
N LEU A 73 45.50 -10.31 -4.85
CA LEU A 73 44.93 -11.50 -5.47
C LEU A 73 46.08 -12.39 -5.99
N TYR A 74 46.07 -13.66 -5.60
CA TYR A 74 47.02 -14.68 -6.03
C TYR A 74 46.33 -15.64 -6.99
N ILE A 75 46.96 -15.89 -8.13
CA ILE A 75 46.45 -16.80 -9.16
C ILE A 75 47.56 -17.79 -9.50
N GLY A 76 47.23 -19.08 -9.50
CA GLY A 76 48.13 -20.14 -9.94
C GLY A 76 47.43 -21.05 -10.93
N ALA A 77 48.09 -21.44 -12.01
CA ALA A 77 47.51 -22.37 -12.99
C ALA A 77 48.50 -23.45 -13.42
N ILE A 78 47.96 -24.60 -13.84
CA ILE A 78 48.71 -25.71 -14.41
C ILE A 78 48.16 -26.03 -15.79
N LEU A 79 49.06 -26.07 -16.77
CA LEU A 79 48.76 -26.31 -18.17
C LEU A 79 49.46 -27.61 -18.59
N HIS A 80 48.72 -28.71 -18.68
CA HIS A 80 49.27 -29.99 -19.12
C HIS A 80 49.52 -30.00 -20.63
N GLY A 81 50.52 -30.76 -21.07
CA GLY A 81 50.83 -30.95 -22.48
C GLY A 81 52.32 -31.08 -22.74
N ASP A 82 52.64 -31.81 -23.82
CA ASP A 82 54.00 -32.03 -24.29
C ASP A 82 54.48 -30.95 -25.28
N GLU A 83 53.61 -30.02 -25.67
CA GLU A 83 53.88 -28.91 -26.60
C GLU A 83 54.15 -27.58 -25.85
N ILE A 84 55.22 -27.54 -25.04
CA ILE A 84 55.65 -26.34 -24.30
C ILE A 84 56.52 -25.47 -25.22
N TRP A 85 55.90 -24.44 -25.81
CA TRP A 85 56.49 -23.61 -26.85
C TRP A 85 56.23 -22.12 -26.62
N ALA A 86 57.29 -21.32 -26.73
CA ALA A 86 57.22 -19.86 -26.68
C ALA A 86 58.42 -19.23 -27.42
N THR A 87 58.25 -18.05 -28.00
CA THR A 87 59.26 -17.32 -28.78
C THR A 87 59.41 -15.86 -28.35
N LEU A 88 58.37 -15.25 -27.79
CA LEU A 88 58.32 -13.84 -27.40
C LEU A 88 58.96 -13.59 -26.04
N LYS A 89 59.85 -12.59 -25.98
CA LYS A 89 60.66 -12.26 -24.79
C LYS A 89 60.59 -10.80 -24.35
N GLU A 90 60.07 -9.93 -25.20
CA GLU A 90 59.91 -8.52 -24.88
C GLU A 90 58.57 -8.32 -24.20
N ARG A 91 58.55 -7.66 -23.04
CA ARG A 91 57.31 -7.25 -22.36
C ARG A 91 56.44 -6.45 -23.33
N ASP A 92 55.13 -6.63 -23.23
CA ASP A 92 54.12 -5.97 -24.09
C ASP A 92 54.18 -6.38 -25.56
N SER A 93 54.78 -7.54 -25.85
CA SER A 93 54.56 -8.25 -27.11
C SER A 93 53.14 -8.80 -27.14
N VAL A 94 52.52 -8.93 -28.32
CA VAL A 94 51.22 -9.60 -28.48
C VAL A 94 51.41 -11.11 -28.20
N ILE A 95 51.11 -11.56 -26.97
CA ILE A 95 51.59 -12.85 -26.42
C ILE A 95 50.87 -14.05 -27.04
N PHE A 96 49.60 -13.96 -27.38
CA PHE A 96 48.80 -15.06 -27.98
C PHE A 96 49.38 -15.67 -29.27
N GLN A 97 50.43 -15.07 -29.87
CA GLN A 97 51.17 -15.70 -30.96
C GLN A 97 52.01 -16.92 -30.52
N ASP A 98 52.29 -17.05 -29.23
CA ASP A 98 52.86 -18.21 -28.55
C ASP A 98 51.77 -19.09 -27.89
N ASN A 99 52.12 -20.23 -27.31
CA ASN A 99 51.25 -20.87 -26.32
C ASN A 99 51.33 -20.07 -25.02
N ASP A 100 50.19 -19.70 -24.46
CA ASP A 100 50.12 -18.81 -23.32
C ASP A 100 48.99 -19.15 -22.33
N PHE A 101 48.95 -18.36 -21.26
CA PHE A 101 47.89 -18.33 -20.26
C PHE A 101 47.43 -16.89 -20.07
N GLU A 102 46.13 -16.68 -20.09
CA GLU A 102 45.51 -15.36 -20.03
C GLU A 102 44.59 -15.24 -18.81
N ILE A 103 44.53 -14.04 -18.22
CA ILE A 103 43.71 -13.70 -17.05
C ILE A 103 42.87 -12.48 -17.39
N PHE A 104 41.57 -12.58 -17.13
CA PHE A 104 40.59 -11.53 -17.38
C PHE A 104 39.86 -11.15 -16.09
N ILE A 105 39.71 -9.86 -15.81
CA ILE A 105 39.09 -9.36 -14.57
C ILE A 105 38.21 -8.13 -14.86
N ASP A 106 36.92 -8.25 -14.55
CA ASP A 106 35.96 -7.14 -14.46
C ASP A 106 35.51 -7.01 -12.98
N PRO A 107 35.99 -5.98 -12.25
CA PRO A 107 35.75 -5.86 -10.82
C PRO A 107 34.35 -5.43 -10.38
N ASP A 108 33.57 -4.74 -11.24
CA ASP A 108 32.26 -4.17 -10.87
C ASP A 108 31.09 -4.80 -11.65
N SER A 109 31.38 -5.71 -12.58
CA SER A 109 30.40 -6.41 -13.41
C SER A 109 29.57 -5.45 -14.27
N ASP A 110 30.17 -4.34 -14.71
CA ASP A 110 29.54 -3.38 -15.64
C ASP A 110 29.86 -3.69 -17.12
N THR A 111 30.73 -4.68 -17.38
CA THR A 111 31.28 -5.13 -18.68
C THR A 111 32.26 -4.19 -19.36
N HIS A 112 32.59 -3.07 -18.72
CA HIS A 112 33.54 -2.07 -19.16
C HIS A 112 34.69 -1.98 -18.17
N GLY A 113 35.73 -1.23 -18.55
CA GLY A 113 36.87 -0.97 -17.66
C GLY A 113 37.55 -2.22 -17.08
N TYR A 114 37.70 -3.27 -17.89
CA TYR A 114 38.24 -4.56 -17.43
C TYR A 114 39.70 -4.76 -17.84
N PHE A 115 40.34 -5.69 -17.15
CA PHE A 115 41.76 -5.98 -17.26
C PHE A 115 42.00 -7.29 -17.99
N GLU A 116 43.10 -7.34 -18.73
CA GLU A 116 43.60 -8.52 -19.40
C GLU A 116 45.10 -8.64 -19.17
N LEU A 117 45.57 -9.85 -18.88
CA LEU A 117 46.97 -10.19 -18.69
C LEU A 117 47.26 -11.51 -19.42
N GLU A 118 48.13 -11.46 -20.42
CA GLU A 118 48.64 -12.63 -21.14
C GLU A 118 50.08 -12.95 -20.66
N MET A 119 50.42 -14.24 -20.56
CA MET A 119 51.78 -14.66 -20.28
C MET A 119 52.17 -15.98 -20.94
N ASN A 120 53.37 -16.05 -21.53
CA ASN A 120 53.88 -17.27 -22.14
C ASN A 120 54.83 -18.05 -21.21
N ALA A 121 55.30 -19.22 -21.67
CA ALA A 121 56.21 -20.07 -20.91
C ALA A 121 57.61 -19.48 -20.65
N PHE A 122 57.97 -18.32 -21.22
CA PHE A 122 59.16 -17.55 -20.82
C PHE A 122 58.94 -16.66 -19.59
N ASN A 123 57.71 -16.60 -19.06
CA ASN A 123 57.27 -15.58 -18.12
C ASN A 123 57.31 -14.17 -18.73
N THR A 124 57.20 -14.05 -20.05
CA THR A 124 56.97 -12.77 -20.72
C THR A 124 55.50 -12.43 -20.57
N VAL A 125 55.21 -11.21 -20.12
CA VAL A 125 53.84 -10.76 -19.85
C VAL A 125 53.44 -9.60 -20.76
N TRP A 126 52.14 -9.52 -21.02
CA TRP A 126 51.48 -8.37 -21.63
C TRP A 126 50.20 -8.11 -20.87
N ASP A 127 50.17 -7.02 -20.12
CA ASP A 127 49.02 -6.52 -19.40
C ASP A 127 48.44 -5.31 -20.12
N LEU A 128 47.12 -5.27 -20.19
CA LEU A 128 46.41 -4.21 -20.84
C LEU A 128 45.06 -3.95 -20.17
N PHE A 129 44.51 -2.79 -20.49
CA PHE A 129 43.23 -2.33 -20.00
C PHE A 129 42.28 -2.06 -21.16
N LEU A 130 41.04 -2.50 -21.02
CA LEU A 130 39.97 -2.23 -21.97
C LEU A 130 38.91 -1.32 -21.35
N THR A 131 38.79 -0.10 -21.88
CA THR A 131 37.69 0.80 -21.48
C THR A 131 36.32 0.25 -21.89
N LYS A 132 36.27 -0.57 -22.95
CA LYS A 132 35.09 -1.27 -23.45
C LYS A 132 35.49 -2.46 -24.35
N PRO A 133 34.62 -3.47 -24.55
CA PRO A 133 34.91 -4.62 -25.41
C PRO A 133 35.25 -4.27 -26.86
N TYR A 134 36.11 -5.08 -27.49
CA TYR A 134 36.53 -4.91 -28.91
C TYR A 134 35.37 -4.91 -29.91
N ARG A 135 34.28 -5.61 -29.60
CA ARG A 135 33.08 -5.70 -30.44
C ARG A 135 32.31 -4.37 -30.53
N ASP A 136 32.50 -3.49 -29.54
CA ASP A 136 31.75 -2.25 -29.41
C ASP A 136 32.53 -1.12 -30.09
N VAL A 137 31.81 -0.16 -30.69
CA VAL A 137 32.43 0.88 -31.52
C VAL A 137 33.44 1.68 -30.69
N GLY A 138 34.70 1.68 -31.12
CA GLY A 138 35.79 2.37 -30.45
C GLY A 138 36.51 1.55 -29.37
N GLY A 139 36.15 0.29 -29.15
CA GLY A 139 36.87 -0.64 -28.28
C GLY A 139 38.30 -0.85 -28.77
N ARG A 140 39.27 -0.38 -27.98
CA ARG A 140 40.70 -0.52 -28.24
C ARG A 140 41.44 -0.73 -26.92
N PRO A 141 42.51 -1.53 -26.92
CA PRO A 141 43.28 -1.79 -25.72
C PRO A 141 44.20 -0.60 -25.43
N LEU A 142 44.35 -0.27 -24.15
CA LEU A 142 45.35 0.68 -23.68
C LEU A 142 46.67 -0.05 -23.40
N ASN A 143 47.43 -0.34 -24.47
CA ASN A 143 48.70 -1.08 -24.39
C ASN A 143 49.81 -0.40 -23.57
N GLY A 144 49.67 0.88 -23.23
CA GLY A 144 50.65 1.61 -22.42
C GLY A 144 50.33 1.63 -20.92
N TRP A 145 49.31 0.88 -20.50
CA TRP A 145 48.92 0.75 -19.10
C TRP A 145 49.51 -0.54 -18.54
N ASP A 146 50.08 -0.47 -17.34
CA ASP A 146 50.65 -1.61 -16.62
C ASP A 146 49.90 -1.85 -15.30
N ILE A 147 49.72 -3.11 -14.92
CA ILE A 147 49.34 -3.54 -13.58
C ILE A 147 50.50 -3.22 -12.63
N LYS A 148 50.38 -2.11 -11.90
CA LYS A 148 51.41 -1.68 -10.95
C LYS A 148 51.62 -2.71 -9.85
N GLY A 149 52.86 -3.15 -9.70
CA GLY A 149 53.25 -4.13 -8.68
C GLY A 149 52.92 -5.59 -9.05
N LEU A 150 52.55 -5.86 -10.31
CA LEU A 150 52.42 -7.22 -10.84
C LEU A 150 53.69 -8.04 -10.59
N GLN A 151 53.52 -9.26 -10.10
CA GLN A 151 54.60 -10.24 -10.00
C GLN A 151 54.16 -11.54 -10.65
N SER A 152 55.04 -12.18 -11.42
CA SER A 152 54.76 -13.46 -12.07
C SER A 152 55.97 -14.38 -12.10
N ALA A 153 55.72 -15.69 -12.12
CA ALA A 153 56.74 -16.71 -12.31
C ALA A 153 56.19 -17.93 -13.05
N VAL A 154 57.08 -18.64 -13.75
CA VAL A 154 56.77 -19.86 -14.50
C VAL A 154 57.65 -21.01 -14.03
N HIS A 155 57.04 -22.18 -13.79
CA HIS A 155 57.73 -23.45 -13.59
C HIS A 155 57.43 -24.40 -14.74
N ILE A 156 58.44 -25.13 -15.23
CA ILE A 156 58.29 -26.10 -16.33
C ILE A 156 58.78 -27.47 -15.87
N GLU A 157 57.90 -28.46 -15.97
CA GLU A 157 58.25 -29.88 -15.87
C GLU A 157 58.52 -30.41 -17.30
N GLY A 158 59.79 -30.31 -17.70
CA GLY A 158 60.26 -30.57 -19.06
C GLY A 158 61.34 -29.58 -19.50
N LYS A 159 61.36 -29.27 -20.79
CA LYS A 159 62.25 -28.26 -21.38
C LYS A 159 61.54 -27.42 -22.45
N LEU A 160 61.49 -26.11 -22.23
CA LEU A 160 60.91 -25.14 -23.15
C LEU A 160 61.56 -25.23 -24.55
N ASN A 161 60.73 -25.29 -25.59
CA ASN A 161 61.13 -25.36 -26.99
C ASN A 161 61.94 -26.61 -27.42
N GLU A 162 62.00 -27.66 -26.60
CA GLU A 162 62.68 -28.93 -26.94
C GLU A 162 61.68 -30.08 -27.11
N VAL A 163 61.59 -30.65 -28.32
CA VAL A 163 60.65 -31.75 -28.67
C VAL A 163 60.88 -33.04 -27.88
N HIS A 164 62.10 -33.29 -27.43
CA HIS A 164 62.48 -34.49 -26.67
C HIS A 164 62.77 -34.18 -25.19
N GLY A 165 62.18 -33.11 -24.66
CA GLY A 165 62.45 -32.58 -23.32
C GLY A 165 61.80 -33.29 -22.13
N ASP A 166 61.13 -34.44 -22.33
CA ASP A 166 60.21 -35.06 -21.34
C ASP A 166 59.15 -34.06 -20.83
N ASN A 167 58.56 -33.29 -21.76
CA ASN A 167 57.60 -32.22 -21.47
C ASN A 167 56.28 -32.79 -20.97
N LYS A 168 55.81 -32.31 -19.81
CA LYS A 168 54.55 -32.78 -19.19
C LYS A 168 53.57 -31.65 -18.93
N TYR A 169 54.04 -30.55 -18.37
CA TYR A 169 53.24 -29.38 -18.03
C TYR A 169 54.12 -28.18 -17.73
N TRP A 170 53.50 -27.01 -17.72
CA TRP A 170 54.06 -25.81 -17.11
C TRP A 170 53.03 -25.20 -16.17
N MET A 171 53.52 -24.50 -15.16
CA MET A 171 52.73 -23.84 -14.13
C MET A 171 53.07 -22.37 -14.09
N VAL A 172 52.10 -21.57 -13.70
CA VAL A 172 52.25 -20.13 -13.54
C VAL A 172 51.80 -19.73 -12.15
N GLU A 173 52.44 -18.68 -11.62
CA GLU A 173 51.97 -17.93 -10.46
C GLU A 173 51.95 -16.45 -10.79
N VAL A 174 50.86 -15.78 -10.43
CA VAL A 174 50.65 -14.35 -10.63
C VAL A 174 50.13 -13.73 -9.33
N VAL A 175 50.72 -12.59 -8.96
CA VAL A 175 50.30 -11.76 -7.83
C VAL A 175 49.86 -10.40 -8.36
N ILE A 176 48.60 -10.06 -8.12
CA ILE A 176 47.98 -8.81 -8.57
C ILE A 176 47.57 -7.99 -7.34
N PRO A 177 48.19 -6.83 -7.09
CA PRO A 177 47.75 -5.93 -6.03
C PRO A 177 46.35 -5.35 -6.31
N PHE A 178 45.46 -5.35 -5.31
CA PHE A 178 44.11 -4.79 -5.47
C PHE A 178 44.12 -3.29 -5.80
N GLU A 179 45.13 -2.55 -5.32
CA GLU A 179 45.29 -1.12 -5.63
C GLU A 179 45.41 -0.86 -7.14
N ALA A 180 46.03 -1.78 -7.91
CA ALA A 180 46.13 -1.65 -9.36
C ALA A 180 44.77 -1.86 -10.07
N LEU A 181 43.91 -2.72 -9.52
CA LEU A 181 42.57 -2.99 -10.06
C LEU A 181 41.57 -1.85 -9.76
N GLN A 182 41.88 -0.98 -8.79
CA GLN A 182 41.03 0.16 -8.40
C GLN A 182 41.21 1.41 -9.28
N GLU A 183 42.24 1.48 -10.12
CA GLU A 183 42.57 2.71 -10.85
C GLU A 183 41.41 3.20 -11.76
N MET A 184 40.60 2.26 -12.26
CA MET A 184 39.50 2.50 -13.19
C MET A 184 38.13 2.03 -12.69
N ALA A 185 38.08 1.24 -11.62
CA ALA A 185 36.85 0.86 -10.89
C ALA A 185 36.77 1.62 -9.55
N LYS A 186 36.89 2.95 -9.56
CA LYS A 186 37.10 3.78 -8.35
C LYS A 186 36.00 3.69 -7.29
N GLU A 187 34.81 3.23 -7.66
CA GLU A 187 33.69 3.06 -6.74
C GLU A 187 33.75 1.72 -5.98
N THR A 188 34.54 0.75 -6.47
CA THR A 188 34.79 -0.51 -5.78
C THR A 188 36.09 -0.39 -4.97
N GLY A 189 35.98 -0.50 -3.65
CA GLY A 189 37.14 -0.58 -2.77
C GLY A 189 37.89 -1.91 -2.96
N LYS A 190 38.80 -2.23 -2.02
CA LYS A 190 39.30 -3.61 -1.93
C LYS A 190 38.11 -4.53 -1.59
N PRO A 191 38.08 -5.77 -2.10
CA PRO A 191 36.94 -6.65 -1.87
C PRO A 191 36.80 -6.95 -0.37
N SER A 192 35.56 -6.91 0.10
CA SER A 192 35.12 -7.42 1.39
C SER A 192 34.68 -8.87 1.26
N ILE A 193 34.56 -9.58 2.38
CA ILE A 193 34.01 -10.94 2.40
C ILE A 193 32.58 -10.91 1.83
N GLY A 194 32.32 -11.75 0.83
CA GLY A 194 31.06 -11.81 0.10
C GLY A 194 31.01 -10.98 -1.19
N ASP A 195 31.97 -10.08 -1.42
CA ASP A 195 32.12 -9.41 -2.71
C ASP A 195 32.60 -10.40 -3.77
N PHE A 196 32.39 -10.08 -5.05
CA PHE A 196 32.86 -10.91 -6.16
C PHE A 196 33.42 -10.08 -7.30
N TYR A 197 34.33 -10.67 -8.06
CA TYR A 197 34.73 -10.19 -9.39
C TYR A 197 34.24 -11.12 -10.49
N ARG A 198 34.03 -10.57 -11.69
CA ARG A 198 33.84 -11.35 -12.91
C ARG A 198 35.22 -11.70 -13.45
N MET A 199 35.54 -12.98 -13.58
CA MET A 199 36.86 -13.41 -14.04
C MET A 199 36.80 -14.56 -15.03
N ASN A 200 37.75 -14.58 -15.95
CA ASN A 200 37.96 -15.73 -16.83
C ASN A 200 39.44 -16.00 -17.01
N PHE A 201 39.72 -17.22 -17.46
CA PHE A 201 41.05 -17.68 -17.78
C PHE A 201 41.03 -18.33 -19.15
N SER A 202 42.08 -18.11 -19.93
CA SER A 202 42.26 -18.74 -21.23
C SER A 202 43.61 -19.43 -21.31
N ARG A 203 43.67 -20.47 -22.12
CA ARG A 203 44.89 -21.01 -22.68
C ARG A 203 44.76 -20.92 -24.18
N VAL A 204 45.63 -20.14 -24.82
CA VAL A 204 45.79 -20.20 -26.26
C VAL A 204 46.74 -21.34 -26.59
N GLN A 205 46.25 -22.29 -27.38
CA GLN A 205 46.99 -23.48 -27.77
C GLN A 205 47.19 -23.54 -29.28
N TRP A 206 48.40 -23.20 -29.70
CA TRP A 206 48.91 -23.56 -31.02
C TRP A 206 49.44 -24.98 -31.00
N HIS A 207 48.99 -25.76 -31.99
CA HIS A 207 49.50 -27.11 -32.18
C HIS A 207 50.79 -27.09 -32.97
N MET A 208 51.77 -27.88 -32.54
CA MET A 208 53.10 -27.90 -33.13
C MET A 208 53.34 -29.17 -33.96
N ASP A 209 54.01 -29.01 -35.10
CA ASP A 209 54.68 -30.09 -35.83
C ASP A 209 56.14 -30.19 -35.39
N THR A 210 56.77 -31.32 -35.71
CA THR A 210 58.20 -31.55 -35.47
C THR A 210 58.96 -31.56 -36.79
N SER A 211 59.94 -30.66 -36.93
CA SER A 211 60.88 -30.66 -38.05
C SER A 211 62.31 -30.42 -37.55
N GLN A 212 63.23 -31.29 -37.96
CA GLN A 212 64.65 -31.22 -37.55
C GLN A 212 64.87 -31.12 -36.02
N GLY A 213 64.02 -31.78 -35.22
CA GLY A 213 64.13 -31.78 -33.76
C GLY A 213 63.67 -30.48 -33.07
N ARG A 214 62.96 -29.61 -33.79
CA ARG A 214 62.36 -28.37 -33.27
C ARG A 214 60.86 -28.34 -33.53
N TYR A 215 60.15 -27.59 -32.70
CA TYR A 215 58.75 -27.26 -32.94
C TYR A 215 58.61 -26.33 -34.15
N VAL A 216 57.63 -26.61 -34.99
CA VAL A 216 57.17 -25.75 -36.09
C VAL A 216 55.68 -25.55 -35.92
N LYS A 217 55.23 -24.29 -35.84
CA LYS A 217 53.81 -23.96 -35.66
C LYS A 217 52.99 -24.50 -36.84
N LYS A 218 51.89 -25.21 -36.59
CA LYS A 218 51.01 -25.70 -37.65
C LYS A 218 50.27 -24.55 -38.34
N GLU A 219 49.99 -24.72 -39.64
CA GLU A 219 49.12 -23.81 -40.41
C GLU A 219 47.63 -24.09 -40.14
N GLN A 220 47.22 -23.98 -38.87
CA GLN A 220 45.82 -24.04 -38.43
C GLN A 220 45.60 -22.98 -37.35
N PRO A 221 44.37 -22.46 -37.17
CA PRO A 221 44.07 -21.54 -36.07
C PRO A 221 44.40 -22.14 -34.70
N GLU A 222 44.67 -21.27 -33.75
CA GLU A 222 44.77 -21.58 -32.33
C GLU A 222 43.47 -22.17 -31.78
N GLU A 223 43.61 -23.04 -30.79
CA GLU A 223 42.48 -23.45 -29.96
C GLU A 223 42.47 -22.60 -28.69
N ASN A 224 41.30 -22.10 -28.30
CA ASN A 224 41.11 -21.30 -27.09
C ASN A 224 40.37 -22.14 -26.06
N TRP A 225 41.05 -22.49 -24.98
CA TRP A 225 40.46 -23.28 -23.89
C TRP A 225 40.29 -22.41 -22.67
N VAL A 226 39.08 -22.34 -22.13
CA VAL A 226 38.71 -21.35 -21.12
C VAL A 226 38.03 -21.98 -19.91
N TRP A 227 38.10 -21.29 -18.77
CA TRP A 227 37.36 -21.70 -17.58
C TRP A 227 35.85 -21.48 -17.73
N ALA A 228 35.44 -20.30 -18.19
CA ALA A 228 34.06 -19.93 -18.45
C ALA A 228 33.84 -19.77 -19.98
N PRO A 229 33.17 -20.72 -20.66
CA PRO A 229 32.91 -20.62 -22.09
C PRO A 229 31.98 -19.45 -22.42
N THR A 230 32.28 -18.74 -23.51
CA THR A 230 31.47 -17.59 -23.98
C THR A 230 30.53 -17.98 -25.13
N GLY A 231 30.61 -19.21 -25.66
CA GLY A 231 29.73 -19.70 -26.71
C GLY A 231 30.08 -19.19 -28.12
N LEU A 232 31.18 -18.45 -28.27
CA LEU A 232 31.79 -18.05 -29.54
C LEU A 232 33.30 -17.87 -29.38
N ILE A 233 34.06 -17.83 -30.48
CA ILE A 233 35.53 -17.60 -30.44
C ILE A 233 35.79 -16.10 -30.19
N ASN A 234 35.45 -15.63 -28.99
CA ASN A 234 35.71 -14.29 -28.48
C ASN A 234 35.55 -14.29 -26.95
N ILE A 235 36.63 -14.09 -26.22
CA ILE A 235 36.60 -14.08 -24.75
C ILE A 235 36.10 -12.75 -24.18
N HIS A 236 36.10 -11.67 -24.97
CA HIS A 236 35.73 -10.31 -24.54
C HIS A 236 34.22 -10.12 -24.40
N TYR A 237 33.55 -11.07 -23.77
CA TYR A 237 32.15 -11.06 -23.33
C TYR A 237 32.13 -11.17 -21.80
N PRO A 238 32.51 -10.10 -21.05
CA PRO A 238 32.62 -10.14 -19.59
C PRO A 238 31.33 -10.54 -18.89
N GLU A 239 30.19 -10.27 -19.53
CA GLU A 239 28.88 -10.72 -19.06
C GLU A 239 28.79 -12.25 -18.89
N LEU A 240 29.63 -13.06 -19.53
CA LEU A 240 29.64 -14.53 -19.48
C LEU A 240 30.77 -15.13 -18.64
N TRP A 241 31.64 -14.31 -18.06
CA TRP A 241 32.78 -14.79 -17.26
C TRP A 241 32.32 -15.49 -15.97
N GLY A 242 33.24 -16.13 -15.24
CA GLY A 242 32.94 -16.76 -13.97
C GLY A 242 32.80 -15.75 -12.83
N TYR A 243 32.16 -16.15 -11.73
CA TYR A 243 32.09 -15.38 -10.49
C TYR A 243 33.16 -15.84 -9.51
N VAL A 244 34.00 -14.94 -9.04
CA VAL A 244 35.00 -15.22 -8.01
C VAL A 244 34.62 -14.49 -6.73
N PHE A 245 34.03 -15.21 -5.77
CA PHE A 245 33.65 -14.66 -4.46
C PHE A 245 34.83 -14.65 -3.50
N PHE A 246 35.04 -13.55 -2.81
CA PHE A 246 36.06 -13.41 -1.77
C PHE A 246 35.53 -13.91 -0.44
N THR A 247 36.19 -14.91 0.13
CA THR A 247 35.71 -15.65 1.31
C THR A 247 36.79 -15.69 2.39
N GLU A 248 36.38 -15.77 3.65
CA GLU A 248 37.30 -15.97 4.77
C GLU A 248 37.74 -17.44 4.83
N ASN A 249 36.79 -18.39 4.81
CA ASN A 249 37.06 -19.82 4.99
C ASN A 249 36.44 -20.72 3.91
N GLY A 250 36.00 -20.16 2.78
CA GLY A 250 35.36 -20.91 1.69
C GLY A 250 33.87 -21.13 1.89
N GLU A 251 33.22 -20.25 2.65
CA GLU A 251 31.76 -20.13 2.67
C GLU A 251 31.18 -19.90 1.26
N THR A 252 29.95 -20.36 1.05
CA THR A 252 29.29 -20.31 -0.26
C THR A 252 28.38 -19.10 -0.38
N TYR A 253 28.30 -18.55 -1.59
CA TYR A 253 27.44 -17.43 -1.96
C TYR A 253 26.72 -17.75 -3.26
N ASP A 254 25.46 -17.37 -3.34
CA ASP A 254 24.69 -17.45 -4.58
C ASP A 254 25.01 -16.23 -5.46
N ILE A 255 24.92 -16.41 -6.78
CA ILE A 255 24.99 -15.29 -7.72
C ILE A 255 23.82 -14.34 -7.42
N PRO A 256 24.06 -13.02 -7.23
CA PRO A 256 22.99 -12.09 -6.93
C PRO A 256 21.90 -12.07 -8.01
N GLU A 257 20.63 -11.99 -7.62
CA GLU A 257 19.47 -11.93 -8.52
C GLU A 257 19.62 -10.84 -9.61
N ILE A 258 20.24 -9.71 -9.24
CA ILE A 258 20.50 -8.59 -10.14
C ILE A 258 21.33 -8.99 -11.37
N GLU A 259 22.25 -9.95 -11.25
CA GLU A 259 23.09 -10.39 -12.37
C GLU A 259 22.30 -11.21 -13.39
N TYR A 260 21.29 -11.97 -12.94
CA TYR A 260 20.36 -12.63 -13.84
C TYR A 260 19.51 -11.60 -14.60
N LEU A 261 19.07 -10.53 -13.94
CA LEU A 261 18.38 -9.41 -14.60
C LEU A 261 19.28 -8.68 -15.62
N LYS A 262 20.58 -8.50 -15.32
CA LYS A 262 21.57 -7.97 -16.28
C LYS A 262 21.65 -8.85 -17.53
N TRP A 263 21.64 -10.17 -17.37
CA TRP A 263 21.61 -11.11 -18.49
C TRP A 263 20.31 -11.00 -19.31
N GLU A 264 19.16 -10.89 -18.66
CA GLU A 264 17.89 -10.70 -19.35
C GLU A 264 17.88 -9.41 -20.21
N LEU A 265 18.43 -8.30 -19.70
CA LEU A 265 18.63 -7.08 -20.49
C LEU A 265 19.61 -7.30 -21.66
N ARG A 266 20.65 -8.11 -21.44
CA ARG A 266 21.67 -8.41 -22.46
C ARG A 266 21.09 -9.14 -23.67
N LYS A 267 20.05 -9.97 -23.50
CA LYS A 267 19.36 -10.61 -24.63
C LYS A 267 18.77 -9.57 -25.59
N PHE A 268 18.16 -8.51 -25.04
CA PHE A 268 17.61 -7.40 -25.82
C PHE A 268 18.70 -6.51 -26.43
N TYR A 269 19.83 -6.33 -25.75
CA TYR A 269 21.00 -5.65 -26.31
C TYR A 269 21.45 -6.29 -27.64
N TYR A 270 21.56 -7.62 -27.67
CA TYR A 270 21.92 -8.32 -28.91
C TYR A 270 20.86 -8.17 -30.00
N ALA A 271 19.57 -8.21 -29.62
CA ALA A 271 18.47 -8.02 -30.56
C ALA A 271 18.46 -6.61 -31.19
N GLU A 272 18.72 -5.55 -30.40
CA GLU A 272 18.85 -4.18 -30.90
C GLU A 272 19.99 -4.04 -31.92
N HIS A 273 21.16 -4.62 -31.65
CA HIS A 273 22.28 -4.56 -32.60
C HIS A 273 22.02 -5.37 -33.88
N GLN A 274 21.35 -6.53 -33.78
CA GLN A 274 20.91 -7.26 -34.98
C GLN A 274 19.88 -6.46 -35.78
N PHE A 275 18.92 -5.84 -35.10
CA PHE A 275 17.93 -4.98 -35.73
C PHE A 275 18.59 -3.79 -36.46
N PHE A 276 19.58 -3.15 -35.82
CA PHE A 276 20.34 -2.07 -36.44
C PHE A 276 21.08 -2.53 -37.71
N GLU A 277 21.69 -3.72 -37.71
CA GLU A 277 22.37 -4.25 -38.90
C GLU A 277 21.38 -4.57 -40.04
N ASP A 278 20.17 -5.03 -39.70
CA ASP A 278 19.14 -5.37 -40.68
C ASP A 278 18.43 -4.12 -41.26
N TYR A 279 18.29 -3.05 -40.47
CA TYR A 279 17.43 -1.89 -40.80
C TYR A 279 18.11 -0.51 -40.79
N GLY A 280 19.29 -0.38 -40.19
CA GLY A 280 20.10 0.83 -40.15
C GLY A 280 19.75 1.85 -39.05
N TYR A 281 18.90 1.49 -38.08
CA TYR A 281 18.53 2.33 -36.92
C TYR A 281 18.12 1.43 -35.72
N TYR A 282 18.15 1.96 -34.50
CA TYR A 282 17.65 1.27 -33.30
C TYR A 282 16.15 1.53 -33.08
N THR A 283 15.43 0.59 -32.46
CA THR A 283 13.97 0.66 -32.34
C THR A 283 13.52 0.90 -30.91
N GLU A 284 12.46 1.68 -30.71
CA GLU A 284 11.75 1.72 -29.41
C GLU A 284 10.63 0.67 -29.33
N ASP A 285 10.28 0.06 -30.47
CA ASP A 285 9.30 -1.00 -30.53
C ASP A 285 9.94 -2.35 -30.18
N ILE A 286 9.44 -2.95 -29.10
CA ILE A 286 9.88 -4.26 -28.62
C ILE A 286 9.32 -5.41 -29.48
N ALA A 287 8.22 -5.20 -30.21
CA ALA A 287 7.59 -6.25 -31.00
C ALA A 287 8.51 -6.90 -32.04
N PRO A 288 9.33 -6.17 -32.83
CA PRO A 288 10.31 -6.79 -33.72
C PRO A 288 11.41 -7.56 -32.99
N LEU A 289 11.82 -7.10 -31.80
CA LEU A 289 12.90 -7.73 -31.01
C LEU A 289 12.46 -9.02 -30.33
N ASN A 290 11.25 -9.01 -29.73
CA ASN A 290 10.69 -10.13 -28.97
C ASN A 290 10.49 -11.41 -29.79
N LYS A 291 10.41 -11.32 -31.12
CA LYS A 291 10.29 -12.50 -31.98
C LYS A 291 11.49 -13.44 -31.87
N HIS A 292 12.62 -12.94 -31.38
CA HIS A 292 13.90 -13.63 -31.32
C HIS A 292 14.48 -13.70 -29.91
N VAL A 293 13.76 -13.21 -28.90
CA VAL A 293 14.24 -13.13 -27.50
C VAL A 293 13.30 -13.89 -26.57
N GLU A 294 13.81 -14.94 -25.94
CA GLU A 294 13.15 -15.62 -24.83
C GLU A 294 13.62 -14.97 -23.52
N SER A 295 12.75 -14.15 -22.91
CA SER A 295 13.08 -13.40 -21.70
C SER A 295 11.92 -13.33 -20.70
N GLU A 296 12.28 -13.31 -19.42
CA GLU A 296 11.34 -13.16 -18.31
C GLU A 296 10.92 -11.70 -18.10
N ILE A 297 11.68 -10.74 -18.63
CA ILE A 297 11.42 -9.31 -18.49
C ILE A 297 10.97 -8.66 -19.81
N ILE A 298 10.34 -7.50 -19.69
CA ILE A 298 10.08 -6.59 -20.81
C ILE A 298 10.80 -5.28 -20.47
N PRO A 299 11.98 -5.00 -21.05
CA PRO A 299 12.69 -3.77 -20.74
C PRO A 299 11.96 -2.56 -21.32
N ARG A 300 12.17 -1.41 -20.68
CA ARG A 300 11.90 -0.12 -21.29
C ARG A 300 13.03 0.19 -22.26
N ILE A 301 12.65 0.57 -23.48
CA ILE A 301 13.57 0.95 -24.55
C ILE A 301 13.38 2.43 -24.83
N GLU A 302 14.47 3.19 -24.84
CA GLU A 302 14.53 4.56 -25.37
C GLU A 302 15.62 4.57 -26.42
N ALA A 303 15.30 4.99 -27.64
CA ALA A 303 16.19 4.84 -28.77
C ALA A 303 16.18 6.05 -29.71
N THR A 304 17.30 6.22 -30.40
CA THR A 304 17.49 7.14 -31.52
C THR A 304 18.05 6.33 -32.69
N ASP A 305 18.27 6.97 -33.84
CA ASP A 305 18.87 6.29 -34.99
C ASP A 305 20.26 5.71 -34.69
N HIS A 306 20.96 6.12 -33.63
CA HIS A 306 22.36 5.77 -33.36
C HIS A 306 22.70 5.37 -31.92
N ALA A 307 21.75 5.41 -31.00
CA ALA A 307 21.95 4.99 -29.61
C ALA A 307 20.62 4.51 -29.00
N PHE A 308 20.71 3.67 -27.98
CA PHE A 308 19.58 3.18 -27.21
C PHE A 308 19.96 2.96 -25.75
N GLN A 309 18.96 2.97 -24.87
CA GLN A 309 19.09 2.45 -23.52
C GLN A 309 17.95 1.49 -23.20
N LEU A 310 18.31 0.40 -22.53
CA LEU A 310 17.38 -0.60 -22.01
C LEU A 310 17.33 -0.45 -20.49
N SER A 311 16.15 -0.49 -19.89
CA SER A 311 16.06 -0.43 -18.42
C SER A 311 14.96 -1.28 -17.83
N CYS A 312 15.17 -1.73 -16.59
CA CYS A 312 14.18 -2.43 -15.76
C CYS A 312 14.42 -2.11 -14.28
N PHE A 313 13.47 -2.50 -13.42
CA PHE A 313 13.61 -2.36 -11.98
C PHE A 313 13.95 -3.69 -11.29
N THR A 314 14.77 -3.62 -10.23
CA THR A 314 15.05 -4.73 -9.33
C THR A 314 13.89 -4.95 -8.36
N CYS A 315 13.88 -6.08 -7.65
CA CYS A 315 12.92 -6.35 -6.57
C CYS A 315 13.02 -5.33 -5.41
N GLN A 316 14.20 -4.73 -5.22
CA GLN A 316 14.45 -3.66 -4.24
C GLN A 316 14.03 -2.28 -4.75
N GLY A 317 13.61 -2.20 -6.01
CA GLY A 317 13.14 -0.99 -6.66
C GLY A 317 14.24 -0.15 -7.29
N ASP A 318 15.50 -0.59 -7.31
CA ASP A 318 16.61 0.06 -8.03
C ASP A 318 16.41 -0.04 -9.55
N GLN A 319 17.03 0.85 -10.31
CA GLN A 319 16.94 0.82 -11.78
C GLN A 319 18.23 0.36 -12.39
N LEU A 320 18.13 -0.74 -13.14
CA LEU A 320 19.17 -1.18 -14.05
C LEU A 320 19.01 -0.45 -15.37
N VAL A 321 20.10 0.06 -15.91
CA VAL A 321 20.18 0.66 -17.25
C VAL A 321 21.33 0.01 -18.00
N LEU A 322 21.06 -0.51 -19.19
CA LEU A 322 22.04 -1.04 -20.12
C LEU A 322 22.09 -0.10 -21.34
N PHE A 323 23.28 0.38 -21.69
CA PHE A 323 23.50 1.33 -22.79
C PHE A 323 23.85 0.63 -24.11
N GLU A 324 23.83 1.38 -25.21
CA GLU A 324 24.07 0.85 -26.56
C GLU A 324 25.46 0.25 -26.78
N ASP A 325 26.43 0.60 -25.95
CA ASP A 325 27.77 0.01 -25.95
C ASP A 325 27.91 -1.18 -25.01
N GLY A 326 26.82 -1.54 -24.33
CA GLY A 326 26.75 -2.69 -23.46
C GLY A 326 27.09 -2.40 -22.00
N ARG A 327 27.48 -1.18 -21.63
CA ARG A 327 27.73 -0.84 -20.22
C ARG A 327 26.46 -0.93 -19.40
N ILE A 328 26.55 -1.34 -18.14
CA ILE A 328 25.43 -1.38 -17.20
C ILE A 328 25.63 -0.37 -16.07
N ALA A 329 24.56 0.33 -15.67
CA ALA A 329 24.52 1.18 -14.50
C ALA A 329 23.35 0.82 -13.58
N VAL A 330 23.55 0.97 -12.27
CA VAL A 330 22.52 0.77 -11.23
C VAL A 330 22.21 2.12 -10.60
N TYR A 331 20.95 2.54 -10.61
CA TYR A 331 20.47 3.75 -9.92
C TYR A 331 19.61 3.37 -8.73
N GLU A 332 20.13 3.65 -7.54
CA GLU A 332 19.48 3.30 -6.28
C GLU A 332 18.09 3.94 -6.12
N PHE A 333 17.18 3.21 -5.47
CA PHE A 333 15.90 3.74 -5.04
C PHE A 333 16.02 4.96 -4.11
N SER A 334 17.11 5.02 -3.33
CA SER A 334 17.40 6.11 -2.39
C SER A 334 17.46 7.48 -3.10
N ASP A 335 18.01 7.54 -4.30
CA ASP A 335 18.12 8.77 -5.09
C ASP A 335 16.79 9.20 -5.70
N TYR A 336 15.99 8.22 -6.15
CA TYR A 336 14.61 8.47 -6.54
C TYR A 336 13.83 9.10 -5.37
N GLU A 337 13.94 8.53 -4.17
CA GLU A 337 13.27 9.04 -2.98
C GLU A 337 13.74 10.46 -2.60
N LYS A 338 15.06 10.72 -2.60
CA LYS A 338 15.62 12.06 -2.38
C LYS A 338 15.03 13.08 -3.35
N ARG A 339 14.94 12.74 -4.64
CA ARG A 339 14.34 13.61 -5.65
C ARG A 339 12.87 13.88 -5.37
N MET A 340 12.08 12.84 -5.07
CA MET A 340 10.64 13.00 -4.80
C MET A 340 10.35 13.76 -3.50
N ARG A 341 11.30 13.77 -2.55
CA ARG A 341 11.23 14.54 -1.29
C ARG A 341 11.87 15.94 -1.37
N SER A 342 12.28 16.37 -2.57
CA SER A 342 12.89 17.68 -2.79
C SER A 342 11.92 18.65 -3.46
N ILE A 343 12.05 19.94 -3.15
CA ILE A 343 11.28 20.98 -3.82
C ILE A 343 11.72 21.02 -5.29
N PRO A 344 10.80 21.07 -6.26
CA PRO A 344 11.15 21.27 -7.66
C PRO A 344 12.00 22.54 -7.83
N PRO A 345 13.16 22.47 -8.50
CA PRO A 345 14.04 23.65 -8.67
C PRO A 345 13.32 24.85 -9.30
N SER A 346 12.40 24.58 -10.23
CA SER A 346 11.58 25.60 -10.90
C SER A 346 10.66 26.39 -9.96
N LEU A 347 10.37 25.89 -8.76
CA LEU A 347 9.52 26.56 -7.78
C LEU A 347 10.33 27.40 -6.78
N MET A 348 11.62 27.10 -6.59
CA MET A 348 12.46 27.72 -5.56
C MET A 348 12.73 29.21 -5.80
N GLU A 349 12.74 29.65 -7.06
CA GLU A 349 13.03 31.04 -7.44
C GLU A 349 11.98 32.03 -6.92
N ASP A 350 10.74 31.57 -6.75
CA ASP A 350 9.59 32.38 -6.33
C ASP A 350 9.40 32.45 -4.81
N MET A 351 10.33 31.88 -4.02
CA MET A 351 10.16 31.71 -2.57
C MET A 351 11.13 32.54 -1.72
N ASP A 352 10.63 33.09 -0.61
CA ASP A 352 11.46 33.56 0.50
C ASP A 352 11.99 32.40 1.38
N GLU A 353 12.88 32.69 2.33
CA GLU A 353 13.49 31.66 3.18
C GLU A 353 12.48 30.94 4.10
N ASN A 354 11.44 31.62 4.58
CA ASN A 354 10.41 30.98 5.40
C ASN A 354 9.51 30.07 4.55
N GLU A 355 9.19 30.51 3.33
CA GLU A 355 8.46 29.71 2.34
C GLU A 355 9.25 28.46 1.97
N LYS A 356 10.57 28.57 1.73
CA LYS A 356 11.45 27.43 1.47
C LYS A 356 11.49 26.45 2.64
N GLU A 357 11.62 26.94 3.87
CA GLU A 357 11.64 26.06 5.06
C GLU A 357 10.32 25.29 5.20
N CYS A 358 9.18 25.98 5.05
CA CYS A 358 7.87 25.34 5.13
C CYS A 358 7.63 24.36 3.98
N MET A 359 8.02 24.72 2.76
CA MET A 359 7.86 23.86 1.60
C MET A 359 8.79 22.64 1.67
N ALA A 360 10.00 22.79 2.19
CA ALA A 360 10.92 21.69 2.45
C ALA A 360 10.35 20.72 3.50
N PHE A 361 9.73 21.25 4.56
CA PHE A 361 9.01 20.42 5.54
C PHE A 361 7.87 19.64 4.87
N LEU A 362 7.06 20.30 4.03
CA LEU A 362 5.99 19.60 3.31
C LEU A 362 6.56 18.53 2.38
N TYR A 363 7.53 18.81 1.52
CA TYR A 363 8.09 17.79 0.60
C TYR A 363 8.81 16.64 1.31
N ALA A 364 9.42 16.87 2.47
CA ALA A 364 10.05 15.82 3.25
C ALA A 364 9.05 14.72 3.70
N TYR A 365 7.79 15.10 3.94
CA TYR A 365 6.77 14.23 4.53
C TYR A 365 5.50 14.04 3.67
N MET A 366 5.36 14.82 2.59
CA MET A 366 4.25 14.76 1.63
C MET A 366 4.14 13.36 1.04
N PRO A 367 2.95 12.75 0.92
CA PRO A 367 2.74 11.48 0.21
C PRO A 367 3.17 11.52 -1.27
N LEU A 368 3.55 10.37 -1.84
CA LEU A 368 3.94 10.30 -3.25
C LEU A 368 2.77 10.72 -4.16
N SER A 369 1.57 10.22 -3.83
CA SER A 369 0.31 10.61 -4.49
C SER A 369 0.16 12.14 -4.61
N ASP A 370 0.42 12.88 -3.53
CA ASP A 370 0.30 14.33 -3.52
C ASP A 370 1.32 15.03 -4.44
N SER A 371 2.57 14.58 -4.40
CA SER A 371 3.64 15.11 -5.27
C SER A 371 3.44 14.76 -6.75
N ALA A 372 2.75 13.65 -7.04
CA ALA A 372 2.49 13.16 -8.37
C ALA A 372 1.29 13.87 -9.02
N ASP A 373 0.18 13.95 -8.27
CA ASP A 373 -1.14 14.28 -8.78
C ASP A 373 -1.49 15.77 -8.73
N TYR A 374 -0.83 16.56 -7.86
CA TYR A 374 -1.13 17.99 -7.70
C TYR A 374 0.00 18.88 -8.20
N ASP A 375 -0.39 20.09 -8.62
CA ASP A 375 0.54 21.16 -8.99
C ASP A 375 1.28 21.66 -7.73
N PRO A 376 2.63 21.71 -7.73
CA PRO A 376 3.41 22.28 -6.63
C PRO A 376 2.98 23.69 -6.18
N GLN A 377 2.45 24.51 -7.09
CA GLN A 377 1.94 25.85 -6.79
C GLN A 377 0.73 25.83 -5.84
N LEU A 378 -0.03 24.72 -5.80
CA LEU A 378 -1.13 24.54 -4.84
C LEU A 378 -0.60 24.58 -3.40
N PHE A 379 0.48 23.84 -3.12
CA PHE A 379 1.07 23.76 -1.78
C PHE A 379 1.74 25.08 -1.38
N LEU A 380 2.34 25.80 -2.33
CA LEU A 380 2.88 27.14 -2.06
C LEU A 380 1.77 28.12 -1.62
N LYS A 381 0.56 28.02 -2.17
CA LYS A 381 -0.60 28.81 -1.68
C LYS A 381 -0.96 28.48 -0.23
N PHE A 382 -0.89 27.19 0.15
CA PHE A 382 -1.09 26.78 1.55
C PHE A 382 -0.01 27.32 2.47
N VAL A 383 1.27 27.26 2.06
CA VAL A 383 2.41 27.83 2.80
C VAL A 383 2.23 29.33 3.03
N ARG A 384 2.00 30.08 1.95
CA ARG A 384 1.77 31.54 2.00
C ARG A 384 0.64 31.93 2.92
N HIS A 385 -0.49 31.24 2.83
CA HIS A 385 -1.63 31.49 3.72
C HIS A 385 -1.27 31.19 5.18
N SER A 386 -0.61 30.06 5.45
CA SER A 386 -0.21 29.66 6.81
C SER A 386 0.68 30.70 7.47
N LEU A 387 1.70 31.18 6.74
CA LEU A 387 2.61 32.22 7.20
C LEU A 387 1.87 33.54 7.42
N ARG A 388 0.98 33.93 6.48
CA ARG A 388 0.13 35.12 6.62
C ARG A 388 -0.70 35.07 7.90
N VAL A 389 -1.45 34.00 8.13
CA VAL A 389 -2.33 33.92 9.33
C VAL A 389 -1.54 33.79 10.61
N LYS A 390 -0.37 33.13 10.60
CA LYS A 390 0.53 33.11 11.75
C LYS A 390 1.05 34.52 12.09
N ALA A 391 1.31 35.37 11.11
CA ALA A 391 1.75 36.75 11.33
C ALA A 391 0.57 37.68 11.73
N PHE A 392 -0.61 37.43 11.17
CA PHE A 392 -1.77 38.32 11.29
C PHE A 392 -2.63 38.08 12.53
N MET A 393 -2.83 36.82 12.92
CA MET A 393 -3.74 36.47 14.01
C MET A 393 -3.11 36.72 15.39
N PRO A 394 -3.87 37.21 16.40
CA PRO A 394 -3.33 37.55 17.71
C PRO A 394 -2.58 36.41 18.40
N TRP A 395 -3.03 35.18 18.17
CA TRP A 395 -2.45 34.00 18.77
C TRP A 395 -1.26 33.40 18.00
N GLY A 396 -0.96 33.90 16.80
CA GLY A 396 0.06 33.29 15.95
C GLY A 396 1.46 33.28 16.57
N GLN A 397 1.77 34.21 17.48
CA GLN A 397 3.04 34.27 18.21
C GLN A 397 3.14 33.21 19.32
N HIS A 398 2.03 32.69 19.83
CA HIS A 398 1.99 31.67 20.89
C HIS A 398 2.12 30.23 20.37
N ILE A 399 2.01 30.04 19.05
CA ILE A 399 2.10 28.72 18.41
C ILE A 399 3.56 28.32 18.26
N LYS A 400 3.95 27.21 18.93
CA LYS A 400 5.29 26.61 18.82
C LYS A 400 5.56 26.14 17.39
N LYS A 401 6.84 26.08 17.02
CA LYS A 401 7.26 25.70 15.66
C LYS A 401 6.70 24.34 15.23
N ASN A 402 6.85 23.30 16.07
CA ASN A 402 6.36 21.96 15.74
C ASN A 402 4.82 21.90 15.60
N ASP A 403 4.08 22.64 16.44
CA ASP A 403 2.62 22.70 16.34
C ASP A 403 2.17 23.47 15.09
N PHE A 404 2.89 24.55 14.73
CA PHE A 404 2.66 25.24 13.47
C PHE A 404 2.87 24.31 12.28
N LEU A 405 4.01 23.62 12.21
CA LEU A 405 4.34 22.73 11.10
C LEU A 405 3.33 21.58 10.95
N ASN A 406 2.99 20.89 12.04
CA ASN A 406 2.11 19.71 11.99
C ASN A 406 0.61 20.05 11.95
N TYR A 407 0.18 21.14 12.57
CA TYR A 407 -1.24 21.38 12.87
C TYR A 407 -1.79 22.71 12.38
N VAL A 408 -0.98 23.57 11.74
CA VAL A 408 -1.44 24.78 11.03
C VAL A 408 -0.99 24.77 9.57
N LEU A 409 0.30 24.55 9.30
CA LEU A 409 0.87 24.50 7.95
C LEU A 409 0.30 23.35 7.13
N GLN A 410 0.08 22.20 7.77
CA GLN A 410 -0.35 20.99 7.09
C GLN A 410 -1.66 21.20 6.32
N TYR A 411 -1.61 20.93 5.00
CA TYR A 411 -2.73 21.10 4.08
C TYR A 411 -3.73 19.93 4.16
N ARG A 412 -3.25 18.75 4.59
CA ARG A 412 -3.98 17.49 4.66
C ARG A 412 -4.48 17.18 6.07
N VAL A 413 -5.64 16.53 6.17
CA VAL A 413 -6.23 16.05 7.43
C VAL A 413 -6.41 14.53 7.41
N ASN A 414 -6.97 14.00 6.33
CA ASN A 414 -7.21 12.57 6.10
C ASN A 414 -6.92 12.26 4.61
N ASN A 415 -7.58 11.29 3.98
CA ASN A 415 -7.39 10.92 2.56
C ASN A 415 -8.27 11.72 1.57
N GLU A 416 -8.66 12.96 1.89
CA GLU A 416 -9.46 13.83 1.02
C GLU A 416 -8.74 14.29 -0.26
N ASP A 417 -9.52 14.73 -1.26
CA ASP A 417 -9.03 15.51 -2.43
C ASP A 417 -8.50 16.86 -1.95
N ILE A 418 -7.29 17.25 -2.39
CA ILE A 418 -6.67 18.50 -1.95
C ILE A 418 -7.14 19.65 -2.83
N VAL A 419 -7.91 20.55 -2.21
CA VAL A 419 -8.46 21.76 -2.83
C VAL A 419 -8.09 22.97 -2.00
N TYR A 420 -7.78 24.10 -2.64
CA TYR A 420 -7.40 25.31 -1.91
C TYR A 420 -8.63 25.99 -1.29
N TYR A 421 -8.86 25.75 0.01
CA TYR A 421 -10.00 26.29 0.77
C TYR A 421 -9.68 27.51 1.65
N ARG A 422 -8.40 27.75 1.93
CA ARG A 422 -8.01 28.61 3.06
C ARG A 422 -8.43 30.07 2.93
N GLU A 423 -8.32 30.65 1.74
CA GLU A 423 -8.72 32.04 1.50
C GLU A 423 -10.24 32.20 1.71
N THR A 424 -11.04 31.36 1.05
CA THR A 424 -12.51 31.39 1.15
C THR A 424 -12.99 31.19 2.59
N PHE A 425 -12.36 30.28 3.34
CA PHE A 425 -12.73 30.04 4.74
C PHE A 425 -12.32 31.21 5.63
N PHE A 426 -11.12 31.75 5.45
CA PHE A 426 -10.66 32.91 6.21
C PHE A 426 -11.57 34.14 5.98
N GLU A 427 -11.96 34.43 4.73
CA GLU A 427 -12.88 35.53 4.42
C GLU A 427 -14.26 35.36 5.09
N ALA A 428 -14.76 34.12 5.18
CA ALA A 428 -16.03 33.82 5.82
C ALA A 428 -15.96 33.85 7.36
N LEU A 429 -14.82 33.47 7.94
CA LEU A 429 -14.66 33.27 9.39
C LEU A 429 -14.09 34.50 10.11
N TYR A 430 -13.13 35.21 9.51
CA TYR A 430 -12.45 36.33 10.16
C TYR A 430 -13.41 37.39 10.75
N PRO A 431 -14.47 37.83 10.03
CA PRO A 431 -15.44 38.79 10.58
C PRO A 431 -16.18 38.30 11.83
N ARG A 432 -16.33 36.97 11.99
CA ARG A 432 -17.03 36.35 13.13
C ARG A 432 -16.16 36.21 14.37
N ILE A 433 -14.84 36.08 14.16
CA ILE A 433 -13.87 35.81 15.23
C ILE A 433 -13.06 37.05 15.65
N GLN A 434 -13.31 38.20 15.04
CA GLN A 434 -12.59 39.43 15.37
C GLN A 434 -12.81 39.82 16.83
N GLY A 435 -11.71 39.95 17.58
CA GLY A 435 -11.73 40.32 19.01
C GLY A 435 -12.01 39.16 19.97
N LYS A 436 -12.17 37.92 19.47
CA LYS A 436 -12.34 36.71 20.29
C LYS A 436 -10.99 36.15 20.76
N SER A 437 -10.99 35.43 21.89
CA SER A 437 -9.88 34.56 22.29
C SER A 437 -9.72 33.39 21.30
N MET A 438 -8.62 32.63 21.41
CA MET A 438 -8.43 31.45 20.55
C MET A 438 -9.51 30.38 20.81
N GLU A 439 -9.87 30.17 22.08
CA GLU A 439 -10.95 29.26 22.49
C GLU A 439 -12.32 29.71 21.94
N GLU A 440 -12.69 30.97 22.13
CA GLU A 440 -13.94 31.54 21.63
C GLU A 440 -14.02 31.49 20.09
N ALA A 441 -12.88 31.70 19.42
CA ALA A 441 -12.78 31.59 17.97
C ALA A 441 -12.95 30.14 17.51
N ALA A 442 -12.38 29.15 18.21
CA ALA A 442 -12.54 27.74 17.87
C ALA A 442 -14.01 27.30 17.96
N ILE A 443 -14.72 27.73 19.00
CA ILE A 443 -16.16 27.49 19.18
C ILE A 443 -16.96 28.13 18.02
N GLU A 444 -16.69 29.40 17.72
CA GLU A 444 -17.38 30.12 16.62
C GLU A 444 -17.15 29.47 15.25
N VAL A 445 -15.93 28.99 14.99
CA VAL A 445 -15.61 28.26 13.76
C VAL A 445 -16.42 26.96 13.67
N ASN A 446 -16.59 26.24 14.78
CA ASN A 446 -17.41 25.02 14.78
C ASN A 446 -18.90 25.31 14.53
N TYR A 447 -19.44 26.39 15.10
CA TYR A 447 -20.79 26.87 14.76
C TYR A 447 -20.94 27.19 13.27
N TRP A 448 -19.93 27.86 12.68
CA TRP A 448 -19.94 28.09 11.23
C TRP A 448 -19.92 26.78 10.44
N CYS A 449 -19.18 25.76 10.87
CA CYS A 449 -19.19 24.44 10.24
C CYS A 449 -20.56 23.75 10.35
N PHE A 450 -21.24 23.85 11.49
CA PHE A 450 -22.59 23.32 11.68
C PHE A 450 -23.65 24.00 10.78
N GLU A 451 -23.47 25.28 10.46
CA GLU A 451 -24.27 25.96 9.43
C GLU A 451 -24.10 25.34 8.03
N LYS A 452 -23.01 24.59 7.80
CA LYS A 452 -22.69 24.00 6.50
C LYS A 452 -23.05 22.54 6.38
N ALA A 453 -22.86 21.74 7.42
CA ALA A 453 -23.02 20.30 7.34
C ALA A 453 -23.58 19.67 8.63
N THR A 454 -24.03 18.43 8.50
CA THR A 454 -24.51 17.54 9.57
C THR A 454 -24.14 16.09 9.24
N TYR A 455 -24.29 15.19 10.19
CA TYR A 455 -23.93 13.80 9.99
C TYR A 455 -24.83 13.10 8.94
N GLN A 456 -24.20 12.29 8.09
CA GLN A 456 -24.87 11.25 7.32
C GLN A 456 -23.89 10.12 6.98
N THR A 457 -24.31 8.86 7.14
CA THR A 457 -23.54 7.68 6.70
C THR A 457 -23.30 7.72 5.19
N THR A 458 -22.05 7.44 4.79
CA THR A 458 -21.61 7.37 3.39
C THR A 458 -20.44 6.39 3.24
N ASN A 459 -19.99 6.13 2.01
CA ASN A 459 -18.87 5.21 1.76
C ASN A 459 -17.51 5.69 2.34
N GLN A 460 -16.50 4.82 2.32
CA GLN A 460 -15.21 5.01 2.98
C GLN A 460 -14.33 6.16 2.42
N ARG A 461 -14.54 6.62 1.17
CA ARG A 461 -13.77 7.76 0.62
C ARG A 461 -14.05 9.02 1.44
N THR A 462 -13.02 9.78 1.83
CA THR A 462 -13.23 11.07 2.54
C THR A 462 -13.47 12.19 1.53
N ALA A 463 -14.62 12.86 1.65
CA ALA A 463 -14.95 14.05 0.89
C ALA A 463 -14.05 15.25 1.24
N SER A 464 -13.77 16.12 0.25
CA SER A 464 -13.07 17.39 0.51
C SER A 464 -13.92 18.35 1.35
N PRO A 465 -13.34 19.35 2.04
CA PRO A 465 -14.12 20.36 2.77
C PRO A 465 -15.20 21.04 1.92
N PHE A 466 -14.92 21.32 0.64
CA PHE A 466 -15.92 21.89 -0.27
C PHE A 466 -17.00 20.89 -0.66
N THR A 467 -16.66 19.61 -0.83
CA THR A 467 -17.64 18.55 -1.10
C THR A 467 -18.62 18.42 0.07
N VAL A 468 -18.13 18.40 1.31
CA VAL A 468 -18.97 18.33 2.53
C VAL A 468 -19.94 19.51 2.57
N ILE A 469 -19.44 20.74 2.34
CA ILE A 469 -20.29 21.93 2.26
C ILE A 469 -21.31 21.80 1.13
N ASN A 470 -20.93 21.35 -0.06
CA ASN A 470 -21.83 21.21 -1.23
C ASN A 470 -22.88 20.11 -1.06
N ASN A 471 -22.64 19.14 -0.18
CA ASN A 471 -23.61 18.11 0.18
C ASN A 471 -24.59 18.57 1.26
N ALA A 472 -24.11 19.48 2.11
CA ALA A 472 -24.69 19.84 3.40
C ALA A 472 -24.70 18.71 4.43
N TYR A 473 -23.89 17.67 4.19
CA TYR A 473 -23.69 16.55 5.10
C TYR A 473 -22.32 15.88 4.88
N GLY A 474 -21.88 15.10 5.85
CA GLY A 474 -20.71 14.22 5.75
C GLY A 474 -20.72 13.17 6.88
N ARG A 475 -19.87 12.14 6.78
CA ARG A 475 -19.62 11.25 7.94
C ARG A 475 -18.70 11.92 8.95
N CYS A 476 -18.60 11.41 10.18
CA CYS A 476 -17.77 11.97 11.26
C CYS A 476 -16.32 12.32 10.82
N GLY A 477 -15.68 11.46 10.02
CA GLY A 477 -14.34 11.71 9.46
C GLY A 477 -14.26 12.84 8.43
N GLU A 478 -15.36 13.15 7.74
CA GLU A 478 -15.47 14.25 6.77
C GLU A 478 -15.84 15.57 7.48
N GLU A 479 -16.72 15.52 8.48
CA GLU A 479 -17.06 16.68 9.31
C GLU A 479 -15.84 17.18 10.08
N SER A 480 -15.09 16.28 10.71
CA SER A 480 -13.84 16.64 11.39
C SER A 480 -12.76 17.12 10.42
N THR A 481 -12.74 16.63 9.18
CA THR A 481 -11.89 17.18 8.11
C THR A 481 -12.26 18.63 7.78
N LEU A 482 -13.55 18.93 7.64
CA LEU A 482 -14.04 20.30 7.42
C LEU A 482 -13.69 21.24 8.58
N VAL A 483 -13.93 20.81 9.83
CA VAL A 483 -13.66 21.63 11.02
C VAL A 483 -12.17 21.91 11.19
N VAL A 484 -11.31 20.89 11.04
CA VAL A 484 -9.84 21.10 11.08
C VAL A 484 -9.38 22.04 9.97
N ALA A 485 -9.90 21.88 8.74
CA ALA A 485 -9.59 22.79 7.63
C ALA A 485 -10.00 24.24 7.92
N ALA A 486 -11.18 24.44 8.50
CA ALA A 486 -11.71 25.75 8.90
C ALA A 486 -10.84 26.40 10.00
N LEU A 487 -10.49 25.66 11.05
CA LEU A 487 -9.64 26.13 12.15
C LEU A 487 -8.24 26.52 11.66
N ARG A 488 -7.62 25.68 10.84
CA ARG A 488 -6.29 25.96 10.24
C ARG A 488 -6.32 27.16 9.30
N SER A 489 -7.45 27.45 8.65
CA SER A 489 -7.60 28.63 7.78
C SER A 489 -7.50 29.94 8.55
N VAL A 490 -7.80 29.95 9.85
CA VAL A 490 -7.66 31.11 10.75
C VAL A 490 -6.49 30.96 11.72
N GLY A 491 -5.55 30.06 11.42
CA GLY A 491 -4.30 29.90 12.17
C GLY A 491 -4.44 29.25 13.55
N ILE A 492 -5.53 28.53 13.83
CA ILE A 492 -5.68 27.75 15.07
C ILE A 492 -5.10 26.34 14.84
N PRO A 493 -4.13 25.87 15.66
CA PRO A 493 -3.61 24.51 15.56
C PRO A 493 -4.71 23.50 15.88
N ALA A 494 -5.01 22.61 14.93
CA ALA A 494 -6.08 21.63 15.05
C ALA A 494 -5.69 20.28 14.47
N ARG A 495 -6.21 19.20 15.06
CA ARG A 495 -5.99 17.81 14.62
C ARG A 495 -7.27 16.98 14.70
N GLN A 496 -7.41 16.05 13.76
CA GLN A 496 -8.46 15.03 13.80
C GLN A 496 -8.02 13.92 14.76
N CYS A 497 -8.90 13.57 15.68
CA CYS A 497 -8.75 12.44 16.60
C CYS A 497 -9.70 11.33 16.18
N TYR A 498 -9.29 10.08 16.39
CA TYR A 498 -10.00 8.92 15.87
C TYR A 498 -9.90 7.74 16.82
N ALA A 499 -11.05 7.14 17.12
CA ALA A 499 -11.11 5.80 17.69
C ALA A 499 -11.21 4.80 16.52
N PRO A 500 -10.16 4.00 16.24
CA PRO A 500 -10.12 3.14 15.05
C PRO A 500 -11.26 2.14 14.98
N ARG A 501 -11.54 1.51 16.12
CA ARG A 501 -12.69 0.65 16.39
C ARG A 501 -12.98 0.71 17.88
N TRP A 502 -14.26 0.77 18.24
CA TRP A 502 -14.69 0.65 19.63
C TRP A 502 -14.53 -0.79 20.14
N SER A 503 -14.31 -0.94 21.45
CA SER A 503 -14.34 -2.25 22.13
C SER A 503 -15.74 -2.59 22.65
N HIS A 504 -16.59 -1.60 22.90
CA HIS A 504 -17.91 -1.72 23.54
C HIS A 504 -19.08 -1.81 22.56
N CYS A 505 -18.90 -1.40 21.30
CA CYS A 505 -19.90 -1.53 20.22
C CYS A 505 -19.20 -1.69 18.85
N ASP A 506 -19.97 -2.01 17.81
CA ASP A 506 -19.45 -2.18 16.45
C ASP A 506 -19.51 -0.87 15.66
N ASP A 507 -18.51 0.00 15.87
CA ASP A 507 -18.27 1.19 15.03
C ASP A 507 -16.86 1.76 15.22
N ASN A 508 -16.62 2.94 14.66
CA ASN A 508 -15.53 3.88 14.90
C ASN A 508 -16.09 5.30 15.08
N HIS A 509 -15.26 6.28 15.43
CA HIS A 509 -15.68 7.67 15.42
C HIS A 509 -14.49 8.63 15.30
N ALA A 510 -14.74 9.80 14.70
CA ALA A 510 -13.76 10.86 14.50
C ALA A 510 -14.28 12.22 14.99
N TRP A 511 -13.43 12.98 15.68
CA TRP A 511 -13.73 14.33 16.17
C TRP A 511 -12.47 15.21 16.12
N VAL A 512 -12.50 16.39 16.75
CA VAL A 512 -11.42 17.38 16.64
C VAL A 512 -10.82 17.73 18.00
N GLU A 513 -9.51 17.90 18.02
CA GLU A 513 -8.80 18.62 19.07
C GLU A 513 -8.21 19.92 18.53
N VAL A 514 -8.24 20.95 19.38
CA VAL A 514 -7.68 22.28 19.14
C VAL A 514 -6.71 22.63 20.24
N TYR A 515 -5.60 23.27 19.90
CA TYR A 515 -4.68 23.81 20.88
C TYR A 515 -5.16 25.19 21.30
N THR A 516 -5.27 25.46 22.60
CA THR A 516 -5.57 26.78 23.17
C THR A 516 -4.52 27.17 24.22
N GLU A 517 -4.72 28.29 24.90
CA GLU A 517 -3.94 28.68 26.09
C GLU A 517 -3.94 27.61 27.20
N ASN A 518 -4.96 26.74 27.23
CA ASN A 518 -5.11 25.65 28.21
C ASN A 518 -4.55 24.31 27.72
N GLY A 519 -3.86 24.29 26.57
CA GLY A 519 -3.34 23.08 25.94
C GLY A 519 -4.30 22.48 24.91
N TRP A 520 -4.17 21.18 24.63
CA TRP A 520 -5.09 20.47 23.73
C TRP A 520 -6.46 20.30 24.40
N GLN A 521 -7.51 20.70 23.71
CA GLN A 521 -8.90 20.61 24.12
C GLN A 521 -9.71 19.97 22.99
N PHE A 522 -10.80 19.26 23.29
CA PHE A 522 -11.61 18.58 22.28
C PHE A 522 -12.95 19.28 22.01
N LEU A 523 -13.50 19.04 20.82
CA LEU A 523 -14.83 19.49 20.39
C LEU A 523 -15.41 18.51 19.35
N GLY A 524 -16.73 18.38 19.32
CA GLY A 524 -17.45 17.65 18.27
C GLY A 524 -17.33 18.33 16.91
N ALA A 525 -17.41 17.57 15.83
CA ALA A 525 -17.18 18.11 14.49
C ALA A 525 -18.50 18.46 13.82
N CYS A 526 -18.74 19.73 13.48
CA CYS A 526 -20.07 20.22 13.10
C CYS A 526 -21.11 20.03 14.21
N GLU A 527 -20.66 19.90 15.47
CA GLU A 527 -21.50 19.66 16.64
C GLU A 527 -21.06 20.64 17.74
N PRO A 528 -21.39 21.92 17.60
CA PRO A 528 -20.85 22.96 18.46
C PRO A 528 -21.51 22.94 19.84
N GLU A 529 -20.66 22.98 20.85
CA GLU A 529 -21.04 23.28 22.24
C GLU A 529 -20.51 24.67 22.60
N VAL A 530 -21.18 25.38 23.50
CA VAL A 530 -20.77 26.73 23.97
C VAL A 530 -19.47 26.73 24.78
N LYS A 531 -18.89 25.56 25.07
CA LYS A 531 -17.59 25.36 25.71
C LYS A 531 -16.84 24.19 25.09
N LEU A 532 -15.51 24.24 25.10
CA LEU A 532 -14.66 23.12 24.75
C LEU A 532 -14.71 22.00 25.81
N ASN A 533 -14.17 20.83 25.47
CA ASN A 533 -14.20 19.59 26.26
C ASN A 533 -15.61 19.09 26.61
N ARG A 534 -16.57 19.38 25.72
CA ARG A 534 -17.94 18.86 25.75
C ARG A 534 -18.22 18.16 24.43
N GLY A 535 -19.13 17.19 24.48
CA GLY A 535 -19.57 16.42 23.33
C GLY A 535 -20.20 15.10 23.76
N TRP A 536 -21.15 14.62 22.96
CA TRP A 536 -21.88 13.38 23.25
C TRP A 536 -20.96 12.13 23.23
N PHE A 537 -19.86 12.17 22.50
CA PHE A 537 -18.92 11.04 22.36
C PHE A 537 -18.01 10.83 23.57
N ARG A 538 -18.09 11.66 24.62
CA ARG A 538 -17.15 11.62 25.75
C ARG A 538 -17.18 10.30 26.51
N LEU A 539 -18.38 9.82 26.85
CA LEU A 539 -18.54 8.55 27.55
C LEU A 539 -18.05 7.37 26.68
N PRO A 540 -18.47 7.24 25.40
CA PRO A 540 -17.88 6.26 24.48
C PRO A 540 -16.34 6.35 24.36
N ALA A 541 -15.79 7.55 24.26
CA ALA A 541 -14.34 7.79 24.18
C ALA A 541 -13.61 7.32 25.46
N SER A 542 -14.21 7.49 26.64
CA SER A 542 -13.65 6.98 27.91
C SER A 542 -13.60 5.45 27.98
N LYS A 543 -14.40 4.76 27.14
CA LYS A 543 -14.42 3.30 26.99
C LYS A 543 -13.51 2.77 25.87
N ALA A 544 -12.74 3.64 25.23
CA ALA A 544 -11.89 3.25 24.11
C ALA A 544 -10.64 2.49 24.55
N MET A 545 -10.14 1.60 23.70
CA MET A 545 -8.83 0.95 23.89
C MET A 545 -7.69 1.71 23.22
N LEU A 546 -8.00 2.55 22.23
CA LEU A 546 -7.07 3.47 21.60
C LEU A 546 -7.85 4.65 21.02
N ILE A 547 -7.32 5.85 21.20
CA ILE A 547 -7.69 7.03 20.42
C ILE A 547 -6.38 7.60 19.91
N HIS A 548 -6.30 7.85 18.60
CA HIS A 548 -5.09 8.41 18.01
C HIS A 548 -5.39 9.61 17.13
N ASN A 549 -4.38 10.46 16.94
CA ASN A 549 -4.35 11.43 15.85
C ASN A 549 -3.25 11.04 14.86
N ARG A 550 -3.40 11.48 13.61
CA ARG A 550 -2.34 11.38 12.60
C ARG A 550 -1.59 12.70 12.50
N ALA A 551 -0.27 12.64 12.62
CA ALA A 551 0.64 13.73 12.28
C ALA A 551 1.35 13.38 10.97
N PHE A 552 1.34 14.28 10.00
CA PHE A 552 1.95 14.08 8.69
C PHE A 552 3.44 14.42 8.71
N SER A 553 4.14 13.93 9.72
CA SER A 553 5.59 13.92 9.82
C SER A 553 6.04 12.86 10.83
N ASN A 554 7.32 12.49 10.80
CA ASN A 554 7.94 11.69 11.85
C ASN A 554 8.54 12.53 13.01
N ARG A 555 8.33 13.86 12.99
CA ARG A 555 8.84 14.79 14.01
C ARG A 555 7.83 14.98 15.14
N CYS A 556 7.62 13.92 15.90
CA CYS A 556 6.73 13.88 17.06
C CYS A 556 7.51 13.46 18.30
N GLU A 557 8.10 14.43 19.00
CA GLU A 557 8.90 14.20 20.21
C GLU A 557 7.99 14.01 21.45
N ASP A 558 8.39 13.15 22.38
CA ASP A 558 7.70 12.90 23.66
C ASP A 558 6.23 12.46 23.54
N GLN A 559 5.89 11.71 22.48
CA GLN A 559 4.54 11.20 22.22
C GLN A 559 4.48 9.67 22.25
N TRP A 560 3.32 9.11 22.56
CA TRP A 560 3.05 7.67 22.47
C TRP A 560 2.76 7.28 21.02
N ILE A 561 3.75 6.73 20.33
CA ILE A 561 3.63 6.37 18.91
C ILE A 561 3.06 4.96 18.74
N THR A 562 1.93 4.83 18.02
CA THR A 562 1.30 3.54 17.71
C THR A 562 1.60 3.06 16.29
N LYS A 563 2.11 3.94 15.44
CA LYS A 563 2.61 3.65 14.10
C LYS A 563 3.49 4.80 13.66
N GLN A 564 4.63 4.50 13.05
CA GLN A 564 5.47 5.52 12.42
C GLN A 564 5.98 5.04 11.09
N THR A 565 6.03 5.96 10.14
CA THR A 565 6.64 5.80 8.84
C THR A 565 7.58 6.99 8.62
N PRO A 566 8.45 6.97 7.59
CA PRO A 566 9.24 8.14 7.23
C PRO A 566 8.41 9.42 6.99
N ARG A 567 7.11 9.29 6.68
CA ARG A 567 6.21 10.39 6.28
C ARG A 567 5.18 10.78 7.36
N MET A 568 5.01 9.99 8.42
CA MET A 568 3.86 10.10 9.32
C MET A 568 4.11 9.46 10.67
N SER A 569 3.41 9.97 11.68
CA SER A 569 3.22 9.30 12.96
C SER A 569 1.74 9.21 13.33
N GLU A 570 1.31 8.07 13.85
CA GLU A 570 0.05 7.94 14.60
C GLU A 570 0.38 8.04 16.09
N ILE A 571 -0.24 9.01 16.73
CA ILE A 571 0.03 9.40 18.12
C ILE A 571 -1.18 9.02 18.96
N ASN A 572 -0.96 8.25 20.01
CA ASN A 572 -1.98 7.87 20.97
C ASN A 572 -2.29 9.04 21.90
N VAL A 573 -3.54 9.49 21.84
CA VAL A 573 -4.12 10.58 22.63
C VAL A 573 -5.21 10.08 23.59
N LEU A 574 -5.36 8.76 23.75
CA LEU A 574 -6.30 8.14 24.70
C LEU A 574 -6.21 8.72 26.13
N PRO A 575 -5.03 9.06 26.68
CA PRO A 575 -4.94 9.64 28.04
C PRO A 575 -5.71 10.95 28.24
N HIS A 576 -6.13 11.64 27.17
CA HIS A 576 -7.00 12.81 27.27
C HIS A 576 -8.47 12.45 27.59
N TYR A 577 -8.87 11.20 27.35
CA TYR A 577 -10.27 10.76 27.38
C TYR A 577 -10.55 9.66 28.41
N ALA A 578 -9.56 8.82 28.72
CA ALA A 578 -9.77 7.61 29.51
C ALA A 578 -8.64 7.37 30.52
N GLU A 579 -8.94 6.58 31.55
CA GLU A 579 -7.92 5.91 32.34
C GLU A 579 -7.14 4.93 31.47
N THR A 580 -5.81 4.94 31.60
CA THR A 580 -4.93 4.13 30.76
C THR A 580 -3.90 3.37 31.57
N LYS A 581 -3.43 2.26 31.01
CA LYS A 581 -2.34 1.45 31.54
C LYS A 581 -1.32 1.16 30.44
N LYS A 582 -0.04 1.17 30.78
CA LYS A 582 1.04 0.73 29.89
C LYS A 582 1.23 -0.77 30.04
N ILE A 583 0.99 -1.53 28.97
CA ILE A 583 1.25 -2.97 28.91
C ILE A 583 2.54 -3.25 28.15
N SER A 584 3.21 -4.35 28.48
CA SER A 584 4.43 -4.80 27.78
C SER A 584 4.33 -6.27 27.37
N ILE A 585 4.57 -6.54 26.08
CA ILE A 585 4.50 -7.87 25.48
C ILE A 585 5.92 -8.31 25.11
N ARG A 586 6.30 -9.53 25.52
CA ARG A 586 7.57 -10.14 25.16
C ARG A 586 7.37 -11.35 24.26
N ILE A 587 8.10 -11.42 23.16
CA ILE A 587 8.00 -12.47 22.15
C ILE A 587 9.26 -13.33 22.17
N MET A 588 9.06 -14.63 22.31
CA MET A 588 10.11 -15.65 22.37
C MET A 588 9.94 -16.68 21.24
N ASP A 589 11.03 -17.35 20.87
CA ASP A 589 10.97 -18.56 20.04
C ASP A 589 10.79 -19.84 20.90
N GLU A 590 10.64 -21.00 20.26
CA GLU A 590 10.53 -22.30 20.95
C GLU A 590 11.78 -22.67 21.79
N LYS A 591 12.91 -21.96 21.61
CA LYS A 591 14.14 -22.10 22.40
C LYS A 591 14.26 -21.05 23.51
N HIS A 592 13.18 -20.31 23.78
CA HIS A 592 13.11 -19.22 24.74
C HIS A 592 14.10 -18.07 24.49
N GLN A 593 14.48 -17.86 23.22
CA GLN A 593 15.27 -16.70 22.81
C GLN A 593 14.34 -15.55 22.36
N PRO A 594 14.70 -14.29 22.63
CA PRO A 594 13.91 -13.14 22.20
C PRO A 594 13.85 -13.03 20.68
N VAL A 595 12.68 -12.70 20.15
CA VAL A 595 12.48 -12.53 18.70
C VAL A 595 12.40 -11.03 18.38
N SER A 596 13.47 -10.49 17.78
CA SER A 596 13.48 -9.12 17.26
C SER A 596 12.60 -9.00 16.00
N GLN A 597 11.98 -7.84 15.80
CA GLN A 597 11.14 -7.52 14.64
C GLN A 597 9.97 -8.49 14.43
N ALA A 598 9.50 -9.15 15.49
CA ALA A 598 8.24 -9.86 15.47
C ALA A 598 7.10 -8.83 15.46
N MET A 599 6.08 -9.10 14.65
CA MET A 599 4.95 -8.21 14.54
C MET A 599 3.90 -8.55 15.60
N VAL A 600 3.48 -7.58 16.41
CA VAL A 600 2.49 -7.73 17.47
C VAL A 600 1.27 -6.86 17.17
N ARG A 601 0.11 -7.51 17.02
CA ARG A 601 -1.20 -6.90 16.81
C ARG A 601 -1.96 -6.87 18.14
N PHE A 602 -2.45 -5.69 18.50
CA PHE A 602 -3.33 -5.47 19.63
C PHE A 602 -4.75 -5.37 19.09
N GLU A 603 -5.56 -6.38 19.32
CA GLU A 603 -6.83 -6.55 18.62
C GLU A 603 -8.04 -6.41 19.56
N VAL A 604 -9.06 -5.71 19.09
CA VAL A 604 -10.39 -5.61 19.73
C VAL A 604 -11.41 -6.37 18.91
N VAL A 605 -12.53 -6.72 19.55
CA VAL A 605 -13.64 -7.37 18.86
C VAL A 605 -14.67 -6.34 18.43
N ASN A 606 -14.77 -6.14 17.12
CA ASN A 606 -15.64 -5.18 16.48
C ASN A 606 -16.04 -5.73 15.10
N TYR A 607 -17.27 -5.54 14.64
CA TYR A 607 -17.84 -6.15 13.43
C TYR A 607 -17.61 -7.67 13.30
N SER A 608 -17.72 -8.39 14.42
CA SER A 608 -17.43 -9.83 14.49
C SER A 608 -16.04 -10.24 13.96
N GLU A 609 -15.05 -9.36 14.02
CA GLU A 609 -13.65 -9.66 13.68
C GLU A 609 -12.70 -9.30 14.84
N PHE A 610 -11.49 -9.85 14.81
CA PHE A 610 -10.38 -9.34 15.62
C PHE A 610 -9.66 -8.25 14.83
N TYR A 611 -10.01 -7.00 15.09
CA TYR A 611 -9.47 -5.84 14.38
C TYR A 611 -8.24 -5.27 15.12
N PRO A 612 -7.10 -5.10 14.45
CA PRO A 612 -5.89 -4.56 15.07
C PRO A 612 -6.02 -3.03 15.25
N ILE A 613 -6.20 -2.56 16.49
CA ILE A 613 -6.19 -1.13 16.80
C ILE A 613 -4.77 -0.55 16.78
N ALA A 614 -3.76 -1.38 17.04
CA ALA A 614 -2.35 -1.04 16.91
C ALA A 614 -1.54 -2.26 16.42
N GLN A 615 -0.48 -2.00 15.68
CA GLN A 615 0.42 -3.03 15.17
C GLN A 615 1.85 -2.52 15.26
N LEU A 616 2.65 -3.17 16.10
CA LEU A 616 3.99 -2.72 16.51
C LEU A 616 5.00 -3.85 16.37
N GLU A 617 6.25 -3.50 16.08
CA GLU A 617 7.36 -4.45 15.96
C GLU A 617 8.14 -4.52 17.28
N THR A 618 8.60 -5.72 17.65
CA THR A 618 9.46 -5.90 18.82
C THR A 618 10.86 -5.35 18.60
N ASN A 619 11.46 -4.84 19.67
CA ASN A 619 12.88 -4.46 19.70
C ASN A 619 13.81 -5.69 19.75
N ASP A 620 15.13 -5.46 19.83
CA ASP A 620 16.14 -6.52 19.89
C ASP A 620 16.05 -7.44 21.12
N GLN A 621 15.30 -7.05 22.15
CA GLN A 621 15.00 -7.86 23.33
C GLN A 621 13.70 -8.65 23.20
N GLY A 622 13.05 -8.59 22.03
CA GLY A 622 11.76 -9.21 21.77
C GLY A 622 10.61 -8.51 22.48
N GLU A 623 10.76 -7.23 22.86
CA GLU A 623 9.77 -6.51 23.66
C GLU A 623 9.07 -5.39 22.89
N VAL A 624 7.81 -5.15 23.21
CA VAL A 624 6.99 -4.04 22.71
C VAL A 624 6.03 -3.55 23.80
N SER A 625 5.67 -2.26 23.80
CA SER A 625 4.73 -1.69 24.76
C SER A 625 3.61 -0.89 24.09
N LEU A 626 2.43 -0.88 24.70
CA LEU A 626 1.30 -0.05 24.30
C LEU A 626 0.66 0.60 25.53
N VAL A 627 0.27 1.87 25.41
CA VAL A 627 -0.62 2.54 26.38
C VAL A 627 -2.06 2.34 25.90
N THR A 628 -2.92 1.73 26.70
CA THR A 628 -4.27 1.33 26.27
C THR A 628 -5.28 1.44 27.42
N GLY A 629 -6.57 1.31 27.09
CA GLY A 629 -7.68 1.36 28.04
C GLY A 629 -7.78 0.10 28.90
N LEU A 630 -8.55 0.17 29.99
CA LEU A 630 -8.70 -0.90 30.98
C LEU A 630 -9.76 -1.95 30.58
N GLY A 631 -9.56 -2.59 29.42
CA GLY A 631 -10.45 -3.64 28.88
C GLY A 631 -9.68 -4.87 28.39
N ASP A 632 -10.36 -5.74 27.67
CA ASP A 632 -9.75 -6.95 27.11
C ASP A 632 -9.17 -6.70 25.71
N LEU A 633 -7.99 -7.30 25.44
CA LEU A 633 -7.36 -7.34 24.12
C LEU A 633 -7.05 -8.77 23.71
N MET A 634 -7.12 -9.05 22.41
CA MET A 634 -6.45 -10.21 21.83
C MET A 634 -5.06 -9.76 21.37
N ILE A 635 -4.01 -10.35 21.93
CA ILE A 635 -2.63 -10.12 21.52
C ILE A 635 -2.26 -11.20 20.51
N PHE A 636 -2.00 -10.81 19.26
CA PHE A 636 -1.60 -11.72 18.19
C PHE A 636 -0.21 -11.36 17.68
N ALA A 637 0.76 -12.27 17.79
CA ALA A 637 2.14 -12.05 17.38
C ALA A 637 2.54 -13.01 16.26
N TYR A 638 3.32 -12.54 15.28
CA TYR A 638 3.79 -13.38 14.18
C TYR A 638 5.14 -12.94 13.59
N GLN A 639 5.86 -13.90 13.00
CA GLN A 639 7.05 -13.68 12.17
C GLN A 639 7.15 -14.79 11.11
N GLY A 640 7.02 -14.40 9.84
CA GLY A 640 6.89 -15.36 8.73
C GLY A 640 5.63 -16.21 8.90
N HIS A 641 5.77 -17.54 8.91
CA HIS A 641 4.66 -18.49 9.12
C HIS A 641 4.43 -18.84 10.60
N ARG A 642 5.27 -18.36 11.52
CA ARG A 642 5.14 -18.64 12.96
C ARG A 642 4.26 -17.60 13.63
N TYR A 643 3.34 -18.01 14.49
CA TYR A 643 2.47 -17.11 15.21
C TYR A 643 2.08 -17.63 16.60
N ALA A 644 1.57 -16.73 17.43
CA ALA A 644 1.01 -17.02 18.74
C ALA A 644 -0.08 -15.99 19.07
N TYR A 645 -1.07 -16.38 19.87
CA TYR A 645 -2.08 -15.44 20.34
C TYR A 645 -2.60 -15.78 21.73
N GLN A 646 -2.96 -14.74 22.48
CA GLN A 646 -3.56 -14.88 23.80
C GLN A 646 -4.44 -13.67 24.13
N LYS A 647 -5.57 -13.91 24.80
CA LYS A 647 -6.39 -12.85 25.37
C LYS A 647 -5.70 -12.29 26.64
N MET A 648 -5.60 -10.98 26.74
CA MET A 648 -5.10 -10.24 27.91
C MET A 648 -6.24 -9.46 28.56
N ASP A 649 -6.35 -9.55 29.88
CA ASP A 649 -7.19 -8.63 30.67
C ASP A 649 -6.33 -7.48 31.21
N VAL A 650 -6.41 -6.31 30.59
CA VAL A 650 -5.56 -5.15 30.96
C VAL A 650 -5.89 -4.63 32.36
N ARG A 651 -7.02 -5.00 32.97
CA ARG A 651 -7.34 -4.58 34.35
C ARG A 651 -6.44 -5.28 35.35
N GLU A 652 -6.15 -6.55 35.12
CA GLU A 652 -5.39 -7.42 36.02
C GLU A 652 -3.93 -7.62 35.60
N GLU A 653 -3.63 -7.50 34.31
CA GLU A 653 -2.32 -7.82 33.74
C GLU A 653 -1.58 -6.57 33.21
N GLU A 654 -0.25 -6.55 33.35
CA GLU A 654 0.67 -5.52 32.82
C GLU A 654 1.73 -6.08 31.87
N HIS A 655 2.01 -7.38 31.97
CA HIS A 655 3.07 -8.07 31.24
C HIS A 655 2.55 -9.38 30.67
N MET A 656 2.90 -9.68 29.42
CA MET A 656 2.59 -10.96 28.77
C MET A 656 3.81 -11.47 28.00
N THR A 657 4.03 -12.79 28.02
CA THR A 657 5.04 -13.44 27.17
C THR A 657 4.36 -14.42 26.22
N LEU A 658 4.63 -14.31 24.93
CA LEU A 658 4.16 -15.24 23.89
C LEU A 658 5.34 -15.96 23.25
N THR A 659 5.16 -17.25 22.97
CA THR A 659 6.15 -18.06 22.26
C THR A 659 5.65 -18.35 20.85
N LEU A 660 6.36 -17.90 19.82
CA LEU A 660 6.03 -18.17 18.42
C LEU A 660 6.29 -19.65 18.11
N GLY A 661 5.25 -20.35 17.65
CA GLY A 661 5.34 -21.72 17.16
C GLY A 661 5.05 -21.80 15.65
N GLU A 662 5.47 -22.91 15.01
CA GLU A 662 4.97 -23.26 13.68
C GLU A 662 3.45 -23.48 13.69
N THR A 663 2.83 -23.47 12.51
CA THR A 663 1.42 -23.83 12.24
C THR A 663 1.14 -25.29 12.62
N LYS A 664 1.39 -25.69 13.87
CA LYS A 664 0.98 -26.98 14.43
C LYS A 664 -0.49 -26.86 14.73
N THR A 665 -1.35 -27.35 13.82
CA THR A 665 -2.62 -28.02 14.15
C THR A 665 -3.36 -27.43 15.36
N LEU A 666 -3.54 -26.10 15.38
CA LEU A 666 -4.58 -25.45 16.19
C LEU A 666 -5.96 -25.67 15.52
N GLU A 667 -5.95 -26.26 14.34
CA GLU A 667 -7.05 -26.70 13.48
C GLU A 667 -7.76 -27.91 14.05
N THR A 668 -8.84 -27.64 14.75
CA THR A 668 -10.07 -28.47 14.93
C THR A 668 -10.86 -27.99 16.14
N GLN A 669 -10.31 -27.09 16.96
CA GLN A 669 -10.94 -26.66 18.20
C GLN A 669 -11.63 -25.31 18.05
N MET A 670 -12.94 -25.32 18.29
CA MET A 670 -13.72 -24.15 18.60
C MET A 670 -13.22 -23.55 19.93
N LYS A 671 -13.04 -22.22 19.98
CA LYS A 671 -12.67 -21.48 21.20
C LYS A 671 -13.73 -20.44 21.51
N GLU A 672 -13.97 -20.19 22.79
CA GLU A 672 -14.85 -19.13 23.26
C GLU A 672 -14.13 -18.19 24.22
N TRP A 673 -14.44 -16.90 24.11
CA TRP A 673 -14.00 -15.86 25.02
C TRP A 673 -15.14 -14.89 25.29
N THR A 674 -15.16 -14.30 26.48
CA THR A 674 -15.91 -13.07 26.74
C THR A 674 -14.92 -11.92 26.72
N PHE A 675 -15.14 -10.93 25.87
CA PHE A 675 -14.39 -9.68 25.82
C PHE A 675 -15.16 -8.60 26.55
N VAL A 676 -14.56 -8.03 27.59
CA VAL A 676 -15.16 -6.99 28.40
C VAL A 676 -14.47 -5.66 28.07
N PRO A 677 -15.21 -4.63 27.64
CA PRO A 677 -14.65 -3.31 27.39
C PRO A 677 -14.27 -2.61 28.72
N PRO A 678 -13.52 -1.50 28.65
CA PRO A 678 -13.39 -0.61 29.80
C PRO A 678 -14.76 -0.13 30.27
N LYS A 679 -14.95 0.02 31.58
CA LYS A 679 -16.23 0.51 32.15
C LYS A 679 -16.57 1.94 31.74
N GLY A 680 -15.56 2.74 31.38
CA GLY A 680 -15.74 4.17 31.16
C GLY A 680 -15.86 4.94 32.47
N GLY A 681 -15.85 6.26 32.36
CA GLY A 681 -15.99 7.16 33.51
C GLY A 681 -16.01 8.62 33.07
N VAL A 682 -16.96 9.38 33.61
CA VAL A 682 -17.10 10.80 33.30
C VAL A 682 -16.11 11.58 34.16
N LEU A 683 -15.05 12.14 33.54
CA LEU A 683 -14.38 13.32 34.10
C LEU A 683 -15.48 14.38 34.35
N GLU A 684 -15.60 14.97 35.54
CA GLU A 684 -16.74 15.87 35.86
C GLU A 684 -17.01 16.88 34.72
N GLU A 685 -18.21 16.83 34.13
CA GLU A 685 -18.67 17.84 33.18
C GLU A 685 -19.25 19.01 33.99
N THR A 686 -18.67 20.21 33.86
CA THR A 686 -19.27 21.39 34.50
C THR A 686 -20.63 21.64 33.84
N PRO A 687 -21.75 21.65 34.58
CA PRO A 687 -23.06 21.94 34.00
C PRO A 687 -23.07 23.31 33.34
N LEU A 688 -23.86 23.45 32.27
CA LEU A 688 -24.11 24.75 31.68
C LEU A 688 -25.00 25.57 32.62
N SER A 689 -24.81 26.89 32.62
CA SER A 689 -25.81 27.77 33.23
C SER A 689 -27.06 27.84 32.34
N PRO A 690 -28.25 28.15 32.89
CA PRO A 690 -29.47 28.28 32.08
C PRO A 690 -29.33 29.29 30.92
N GLN A 691 -28.52 30.34 31.11
CA GLN A 691 -28.21 31.30 30.05
C GLN A 691 -27.39 30.69 28.91
N GLN A 692 -26.44 29.80 29.24
CA GLN A 692 -25.61 29.10 28.26
C GLN A 692 -26.40 28.05 27.49
N GLU A 693 -27.34 27.38 28.14
CA GLU A 693 -28.29 26.46 27.48
C GLU A 693 -29.18 27.22 26.49
N GLU A 694 -29.74 28.36 26.91
CA GLU A 694 -30.56 29.22 26.04
C GLU A 694 -29.74 29.76 24.84
N GLU A 695 -28.49 30.17 25.07
CA GLU A 695 -27.58 30.58 24.00
C GLU A 695 -27.30 29.43 23.02
N GLN A 696 -27.00 28.23 23.53
CA GLN A 696 -26.74 27.05 22.72
C GLN A 696 -27.94 26.72 21.83
N ASP A 697 -29.15 26.66 22.41
CA ASP A 697 -30.38 26.38 21.70
C ASP A 697 -30.67 27.41 20.60
N ALA A 698 -30.52 28.70 20.92
CA ALA A 698 -30.76 29.78 19.97
C ALA A 698 -29.80 29.70 18.77
N ARG A 699 -28.51 29.48 19.03
CA ARG A 699 -27.48 29.38 17.99
C ARG A 699 -27.65 28.13 17.14
N SER A 700 -27.99 26.99 17.75
CA SER A 700 -28.24 25.74 17.03
C SER A 700 -29.44 25.86 16.09
N LYS A 701 -30.55 26.47 16.55
CA LYS A 701 -31.73 26.74 15.71
C LYS A 701 -31.41 27.63 14.53
N GLU A 702 -30.61 28.69 14.73
CA GLU A 702 -30.18 29.58 13.66
C GLU A 702 -29.31 28.84 12.64
N ALA A 703 -28.35 28.03 13.10
CA ALA A 703 -27.45 27.29 12.24
C ALA A 703 -28.19 26.26 11.38
N ILE A 704 -29.12 25.50 11.97
CA ILE A 704 -29.99 24.56 11.26
C ILE A 704 -30.83 25.29 10.20
N SER A 705 -31.38 26.47 10.53
CA SER A 705 -32.15 27.28 9.57
C SER A 705 -31.32 27.69 8.36
N ARG A 706 -30.08 28.15 8.58
CA ARG A 706 -29.13 28.54 7.51
C ARG A 706 -28.78 27.34 6.62
N ARG A 707 -28.51 26.18 7.21
CA ARG A 707 -28.22 24.94 6.48
C ARG A 707 -29.40 24.51 5.61
N ARG A 708 -30.61 24.42 6.19
CA ARG A 708 -31.83 24.04 5.46
C ARG A 708 -32.15 25.01 4.31
N ALA A 709 -31.92 26.30 4.49
CA ALA A 709 -32.09 27.29 3.42
C ALA A 709 -31.12 27.05 2.24
N PHE A 710 -29.88 26.64 2.53
CA PHE A 710 -28.91 26.26 1.52
C PHE A 710 -29.30 24.96 0.80
N GLU A 711 -29.73 23.92 1.53
CA GLU A 711 -30.20 22.66 0.94
C GLU A 711 -31.40 22.83 0.01
N ALA A 712 -32.31 23.76 0.34
CA ALA A 712 -33.48 24.06 -0.49
C ALA A 712 -33.12 24.61 -1.89
N THR A 713 -31.86 25.03 -2.11
CA THR A 713 -31.35 25.46 -3.41
C THR A 713 -31.05 24.29 -4.36
N PHE A 714 -30.97 23.07 -3.84
CA PHE A 714 -30.72 21.86 -4.63
C PHE A 714 -32.00 21.33 -5.31
N TYR A 715 -31.83 20.38 -6.22
CA TYR A 715 -32.94 19.65 -6.81
C TYR A 715 -33.57 18.70 -5.77
N ASN A 716 -34.86 18.88 -5.50
CA ASN A 716 -35.70 17.85 -4.90
C ASN A 716 -36.36 17.00 -6.00
N GLU A 717 -37.08 15.94 -5.64
CA GLU A 717 -37.70 15.03 -6.62
C GLU A 717 -38.59 15.74 -7.65
N GLU A 718 -39.42 16.69 -7.20
CA GLU A 718 -40.33 17.43 -8.07
C GLU A 718 -39.58 18.30 -9.07
N LYS A 719 -38.66 19.16 -8.60
CA LYS A 719 -37.85 20.04 -9.46
C LYS A 719 -36.96 19.21 -10.40
N ALA A 720 -36.46 18.06 -9.94
CA ALA A 720 -35.63 17.17 -10.75
C ALA A 720 -36.43 16.55 -11.90
N LYS A 721 -37.65 16.05 -11.62
CA LYS A 721 -38.57 15.52 -12.64
C LYS A 721 -38.98 16.59 -13.66
N GLU A 722 -39.32 17.78 -13.20
CA GLU A 722 -39.61 18.94 -14.06
C GLU A 722 -38.43 19.25 -15.00
N ARG A 723 -37.20 19.25 -14.47
CA ARG A 723 -36.00 19.46 -15.26
C ARG A 723 -35.74 18.31 -16.24
N ALA A 724 -35.96 17.07 -15.81
CA ALA A 724 -35.69 15.87 -16.60
C ALA A 724 -36.57 15.76 -17.85
N LYS A 725 -37.82 16.26 -17.81
CA LYS A 725 -38.72 16.37 -18.99
C LYS A 725 -38.13 17.17 -20.16
N THR A 726 -37.09 17.97 -19.94
CA THR A 726 -36.40 18.70 -21.01
C THR A 726 -35.47 17.82 -21.85
N PHE A 727 -35.22 16.59 -21.41
CA PHE A 727 -34.43 15.59 -22.12
C PHE A 727 -35.34 14.61 -22.89
N PRO A 728 -34.89 14.08 -24.04
CA PRO A 728 -35.74 13.26 -24.90
C PRO A 728 -36.01 11.83 -24.41
N ILE A 729 -35.20 11.30 -23.48
CA ILE A 729 -35.30 9.93 -22.92
C ILE A 729 -34.78 9.92 -21.47
N MET A 730 -35.07 8.83 -20.74
CA MET A 730 -34.53 8.53 -19.39
C MET A 730 -34.85 9.59 -18.32
N GLU A 731 -36.08 10.09 -18.33
CA GLU A 731 -36.51 11.17 -17.43
C GLU A 731 -36.34 10.80 -15.95
N ASP A 732 -36.75 9.59 -15.55
CA ASP A 732 -36.69 9.14 -14.16
C ASP A 732 -35.24 8.94 -13.69
N GLU A 733 -34.39 8.35 -14.53
CA GLU A 733 -32.98 8.12 -14.22
C GLU A 733 -32.19 9.44 -14.13
N ILE A 734 -32.47 10.39 -15.03
CA ILE A 734 -31.88 11.73 -14.98
C ILE A 734 -32.31 12.45 -13.70
N ALA A 735 -33.61 12.42 -13.38
CA ALA A 735 -34.13 13.04 -12.16
C ALA A 735 -33.44 12.45 -10.91
N ALA A 736 -33.29 11.11 -10.85
CA ALA A 736 -32.60 10.44 -9.75
C ALA A 736 -31.13 10.88 -9.63
N CYS A 737 -30.41 11.03 -10.74
CA CYS A 737 -29.03 11.52 -10.74
C CYS A 737 -28.94 12.99 -10.26
N LEU A 738 -29.88 13.85 -10.67
CA LEU A 738 -29.89 15.26 -10.28
C LEU A 738 -30.15 15.45 -8.78
N VAL A 739 -31.01 14.63 -8.17
CA VAL A 739 -31.23 14.63 -6.72
C VAL A 739 -29.96 14.17 -5.98
N LYS A 740 -29.36 13.07 -6.42
CA LYS A 740 -28.13 12.51 -5.83
C LYS A 740 -26.92 13.42 -5.95
N ALA A 741 -26.86 14.29 -6.97
CA ALA A 741 -25.74 15.20 -7.19
C ALA A 741 -25.67 16.38 -6.21
N ARG A 742 -26.73 16.65 -5.43
CA ARG A 742 -26.75 17.75 -4.44
C ARG A 742 -26.24 19.06 -5.05
N GLY A 743 -25.29 19.77 -4.43
CA GLY A 743 -24.71 21.00 -4.97
C GLY A 743 -24.02 20.86 -6.35
N ASN A 744 -23.68 19.64 -6.79
CA ASN A 744 -22.95 19.38 -8.03
C ASN A 744 -23.86 19.18 -9.27
N TYR A 745 -25.18 19.36 -9.15
CA TYR A 745 -26.12 19.16 -10.26
C TYR A 745 -25.76 19.93 -11.55
N LYS A 746 -25.06 21.06 -11.44
CA LYS A 746 -24.65 21.89 -12.59
C LYS A 746 -23.65 21.15 -13.49
N VAL A 747 -22.77 20.34 -12.90
CA VAL A 747 -21.80 19.52 -13.64
C VAL A 747 -22.52 18.43 -14.43
N LEU A 748 -23.47 17.73 -13.80
CA LEU A 748 -24.28 16.71 -14.49
C LEU A 748 -25.10 17.31 -15.63
N LEU A 749 -25.75 18.46 -15.40
CA LEU A 749 -26.48 19.16 -16.47
C LEU A 749 -25.55 19.59 -17.60
N ALA A 750 -24.32 20.03 -17.30
CA ALA A 750 -23.34 20.37 -18.33
C ALA A 750 -22.92 19.13 -19.14
N PHE A 751 -22.67 18.01 -18.47
CA PHE A 751 -22.30 16.74 -19.11
C PHE A 751 -23.41 16.21 -20.04
N LEU A 752 -24.68 16.33 -19.65
CA LEU A 752 -25.81 15.83 -20.43
C LEU A 752 -26.20 16.72 -21.63
N LYS A 753 -25.70 17.97 -21.70
CA LYS A 753 -26.02 18.91 -22.80
C LYS A 753 -25.60 18.37 -24.17
N GLU A 754 -26.30 18.86 -25.20
CA GLU A 754 -25.97 18.65 -26.62
C GLU A 754 -25.79 17.18 -27.02
N SER A 755 -26.61 16.29 -26.43
CA SER A 755 -26.53 14.85 -26.66
C SER A 755 -27.58 14.38 -27.69
N THR A 756 -27.18 13.50 -28.60
CA THR A 756 -28.09 12.65 -29.38
C THR A 756 -28.74 11.60 -28.46
N GLN A 757 -29.84 10.96 -28.87
CA GLN A 757 -30.48 9.89 -28.07
C GLN A 757 -29.50 8.77 -27.66
N ASP A 758 -28.65 8.28 -28.58
CA ASP A 758 -27.65 7.24 -28.27
C ASP A 758 -26.64 7.77 -27.24
N THR A 759 -26.03 8.93 -27.48
CA THR A 759 -25.04 9.49 -26.53
C THR A 759 -25.65 9.81 -25.17
N LEU A 760 -26.90 10.29 -25.13
CA LEU A 760 -27.59 10.61 -23.89
C LEU A 760 -27.80 9.36 -23.06
N TYR A 761 -28.28 8.29 -23.69
CA TYR A 761 -28.47 7.00 -23.04
C TYR A 761 -27.19 6.53 -22.33
N TRP A 762 -26.06 6.49 -23.05
CA TRP A 762 -24.79 6.04 -22.48
C TRP A 762 -24.21 7.00 -21.43
N LYS A 763 -24.42 8.32 -21.57
CA LYS A 763 -24.04 9.28 -20.53
C LYS A 763 -24.83 9.05 -19.25
N VAL A 764 -26.14 8.77 -19.35
CA VAL A 764 -26.97 8.45 -18.19
C VAL A 764 -26.55 7.11 -17.58
N GLN A 765 -26.26 6.08 -18.38
CA GLN A 765 -25.73 4.80 -17.87
C GLN A 765 -24.41 4.98 -17.11
N LEU A 766 -23.50 5.85 -17.59
CA LEU A 766 -22.28 6.19 -16.86
C LEU A 766 -22.60 6.83 -15.50
N LEU A 767 -23.51 7.80 -15.45
CA LEU A 767 -23.91 8.43 -14.18
C LEU A 767 -24.57 7.44 -13.22
N LEU A 768 -25.43 6.54 -13.73
CA LEU A 768 -26.09 5.51 -12.92
C LEU A 768 -25.10 4.49 -12.33
N SER A 769 -23.98 4.26 -13.01
CA SER A 769 -22.93 3.38 -12.51
C SER A 769 -22.19 3.97 -11.30
N LEU A 770 -22.19 5.30 -11.14
CA LEU A 770 -21.43 5.97 -10.08
C LEU A 770 -22.18 5.96 -8.73
N PRO A 771 -21.48 5.76 -7.60
CA PRO A 771 -22.07 5.92 -6.29
C PRO A 771 -22.42 7.40 -6.02
N GLN A 772 -23.37 7.64 -5.11
CA GLN A 772 -23.88 8.99 -4.80
C GLN A 772 -22.77 10.00 -4.50
N LYS A 773 -21.75 9.60 -3.73
CA LYS A 773 -20.64 10.50 -3.37
C LYS A 773 -19.90 11.02 -4.60
N ASP A 774 -19.71 10.18 -5.62
CA ASP A 774 -19.03 10.60 -6.85
C ASP A 774 -19.91 11.53 -7.69
N LEU A 775 -21.23 11.30 -7.75
CA LEU A 775 -22.14 12.25 -8.38
C LEU A 775 -22.08 13.63 -7.71
N SER A 776 -21.80 13.67 -6.42
CA SER A 776 -21.73 14.89 -5.64
C SER A 776 -20.43 15.70 -5.76
N ASP A 777 -19.36 15.15 -6.35
CA ASP A 777 -18.09 15.89 -6.51
C ASP A 777 -17.28 15.60 -7.77
N ILE A 778 -17.76 14.74 -8.67
CA ILE A 778 -17.09 14.48 -9.95
C ILE A 778 -17.03 15.76 -10.79
N LYS A 779 -15.89 15.97 -11.46
CA LYS A 779 -15.62 17.14 -12.31
C LYS A 779 -16.06 16.85 -13.75
N LEU A 780 -16.51 17.88 -14.48
CA LEU A 780 -16.96 17.75 -15.86
C LEU A 780 -15.89 17.10 -16.77
N ALA A 781 -14.65 17.57 -16.68
CA ALA A 781 -13.54 17.06 -17.47
C ALA A 781 -13.23 15.56 -17.22
N VAL A 782 -13.56 15.05 -16.03
CA VAL A 782 -13.42 13.62 -15.70
C VAL A 782 -14.51 12.82 -16.39
N LEU A 783 -15.76 13.25 -16.30
CA LEU A 783 -16.87 12.62 -17.03
C LEU A 783 -16.64 12.60 -18.54
N GLU A 784 -16.18 13.72 -19.10
CA GLU A 784 -15.91 13.87 -20.53
C GLU A 784 -14.75 12.98 -21.02
N ASP A 785 -13.63 12.94 -20.28
CA ASP A 785 -12.48 12.08 -20.61
C ASP A 785 -12.88 10.60 -20.65
N HIS A 786 -13.57 10.15 -19.59
CA HIS A 786 -13.99 8.77 -19.47
C HIS A 786 -15.01 8.36 -20.52
N PHE A 787 -16.04 9.19 -20.71
CA PHE A 787 -17.08 8.93 -21.70
C PHE A 787 -16.51 8.88 -23.11
N THR A 788 -15.71 9.88 -23.49
CA THR A 788 -15.18 10.01 -24.86
C THR A 788 -14.40 8.77 -25.29
N VAL A 789 -13.51 8.26 -24.42
CA VAL A 789 -12.70 7.07 -24.75
C VAL A 789 -13.52 5.78 -24.66
N ALA A 790 -14.31 5.59 -23.61
CA ALA A 790 -15.06 4.35 -23.41
C ALA A 790 -16.17 4.16 -24.45
N TYR A 791 -16.82 5.24 -24.90
CA TYR A 791 -17.96 5.21 -25.82
C TYR A 791 -17.64 4.53 -27.17
N ALA A 792 -16.38 4.55 -27.60
CA ALA A 792 -15.92 3.84 -28.80
C ALA A 792 -16.12 2.32 -28.69
N TYR A 793 -16.13 1.76 -27.47
CA TYR A 793 -16.20 0.32 -27.21
C TYR A 793 -17.58 -0.19 -26.81
N ARG A 794 -18.61 0.68 -26.75
CA ARG A 794 -19.96 0.35 -26.25
C ARG A 794 -20.68 -0.79 -26.98
N ARG A 795 -20.22 -1.14 -28.19
CA ARG A 795 -20.78 -2.23 -29.01
C ARG A 795 -19.89 -3.49 -29.05
N LYS A 796 -18.77 -3.49 -28.31
CA LYS A 796 -17.80 -4.61 -28.29
C LYS A 796 -18.18 -5.70 -27.29
N HIS A 797 -18.90 -5.34 -26.23
CA HIS A 797 -19.30 -6.22 -25.14
C HIS A 797 -20.80 -6.10 -24.87
N GLU A 798 -21.35 -7.05 -24.12
CA GLU A 798 -22.70 -6.92 -23.56
C GLU A 798 -22.81 -5.67 -22.69
N GLU A 799 -23.98 -5.05 -22.68
CA GLU A 799 -24.20 -3.75 -22.03
C GLU A 799 -23.80 -3.74 -20.55
N ALA A 800 -24.25 -4.73 -19.78
CA ALA A 800 -23.93 -4.81 -18.35
C ALA A 800 -22.42 -4.91 -18.10
N LEU A 801 -21.72 -5.74 -18.87
CA LEU A 801 -20.27 -5.89 -18.80
C LEU A 801 -19.55 -4.61 -19.22
N PHE A 802 -20.00 -3.96 -20.30
CA PHE A 802 -19.43 -2.71 -20.77
C PHE A 802 -19.59 -1.58 -19.73
N VAL A 803 -20.81 -1.40 -19.20
CA VAL A 803 -21.10 -0.33 -18.24
C VAL A 803 -20.24 -0.51 -16.98
N GLN A 804 -20.22 -1.71 -16.40
CA GLN A 804 -19.56 -1.96 -15.11
C GLN A 804 -18.03 -2.09 -15.22
N GLU A 805 -17.54 -2.71 -16.29
CA GLU A 805 -16.14 -3.16 -16.35
C GLU A 805 -15.29 -2.47 -17.41
N VAL A 806 -15.89 -1.61 -18.24
CA VAL A 806 -15.15 -0.80 -19.23
C VAL A 806 -15.44 0.69 -19.05
N MET A 807 -16.70 1.11 -18.98
CA MET A 807 -17.10 2.53 -18.94
C MET A 807 -16.98 3.13 -17.54
N HIS A 808 -17.27 2.34 -16.50
CA HIS A 808 -17.23 2.75 -15.10
C HIS A 808 -15.89 3.46 -14.76
N PRO A 809 -15.92 4.73 -14.33
CA PRO A 809 -14.71 5.50 -14.05
C PRO A 809 -13.89 5.03 -12.84
N ARG A 810 -14.58 4.63 -11.77
CA ARG A 810 -13.99 4.13 -10.54
C ARG A 810 -13.50 2.68 -10.67
N ILE A 811 -12.34 2.41 -10.07
CA ILE A 811 -11.72 1.08 -10.06
C ILE A 811 -11.69 0.52 -8.63
N TRP A 812 -11.40 1.37 -7.65
CA TRP A 812 -11.31 1.03 -6.22
C TRP A 812 -11.92 2.18 -5.39
N ILE A 813 -11.26 2.60 -4.30
CA ILE A 813 -11.67 3.74 -3.45
C ILE A 813 -10.89 5.04 -3.74
N GLU A 814 -10.19 5.13 -4.86
CA GLU A 814 -9.38 6.29 -5.27
C GLU A 814 -10.22 7.54 -5.57
N ASN A 815 -9.55 8.70 -5.60
CA ASN A 815 -10.10 9.89 -6.23
C ASN A 815 -10.13 9.70 -7.76
N ILE A 816 -11.27 9.91 -8.40
CA ILE A 816 -11.42 9.69 -9.84
C ILE A 816 -10.79 10.88 -10.58
N THR A 817 -9.79 10.60 -11.42
CA THR A 817 -9.09 11.58 -12.25
C THR A 817 -9.32 11.29 -13.73
N SER A 818 -9.20 12.29 -14.60
CA SER A 818 -9.11 12.06 -16.05
C SER A 818 -7.83 11.29 -16.36
N TYR A 819 -7.95 10.07 -16.90
CA TYR A 819 -6.79 9.24 -17.21
C TYR A 819 -6.83 8.59 -18.59
N ARG A 820 -7.99 8.47 -19.23
CA ARG A 820 -8.13 7.59 -20.40
C ARG A 820 -7.43 8.16 -21.62
N GLN A 821 -7.63 9.44 -21.92
CA GLN A 821 -6.93 10.07 -23.03
C GLN A 821 -5.42 10.12 -22.79
N GLY A 822 -5.00 10.41 -21.55
CA GLY A 822 -3.57 10.41 -21.18
C GLY A 822 -2.91 9.04 -21.35
N ILE A 823 -3.56 7.97 -20.91
CA ILE A 823 -3.10 6.58 -21.12
C ILE A 823 -3.05 6.25 -22.61
N CYS A 824 -4.11 6.57 -23.36
CA CYS A 824 -4.12 6.35 -24.80
C CYS A 824 -3.04 7.18 -25.52
N GLY A 825 -2.67 8.37 -25.04
CA GLY A 825 -1.57 9.16 -25.59
C GLY A 825 -0.19 8.64 -25.21
N TYR A 826 -0.08 7.93 -24.08
CA TYR A 826 1.19 7.47 -23.53
C TYR A 826 1.78 6.27 -24.29
N PHE A 827 0.94 5.34 -24.77
CA PHE A 827 1.40 4.12 -25.45
C PHE A 827 1.37 4.26 -26.98
N THR A 828 2.37 3.68 -27.65
CA THR A 828 2.39 3.57 -29.12
C THR A 828 1.26 2.68 -29.63
N LEU A 829 0.94 2.75 -30.93
CA LEU A 829 -0.09 1.88 -31.52
C LEU A 829 0.27 0.39 -31.36
N ALA A 830 1.53 0.03 -31.65
CA ALA A 830 2.03 -1.34 -31.51
C ALA A 830 1.92 -1.88 -30.06
N GLN A 831 2.25 -1.05 -29.06
CA GLN A 831 2.09 -1.43 -27.66
C GLN A 831 0.62 -1.69 -27.30
N LYS A 832 -0.30 -0.84 -27.76
CA LYS A 832 -1.74 -1.03 -27.53
C LYS A 832 -2.25 -2.32 -28.17
N GLU A 833 -1.88 -2.58 -29.42
CA GLU A 833 -2.24 -3.82 -30.12
C GLU A 833 -1.69 -5.05 -29.39
N SER A 834 -0.44 -4.98 -28.93
CA SER A 834 0.21 -6.02 -28.13
C SER A 834 -0.51 -6.27 -26.79
N PHE A 835 -0.98 -5.22 -26.11
CA PHE A 835 -1.77 -5.36 -24.88
C PHE A 835 -3.19 -5.90 -25.13
N ILE A 836 -3.79 -5.60 -26.28
CA ILE A 836 -5.09 -6.14 -26.68
C ILE A 836 -4.98 -7.63 -26.99
N GLU A 837 -3.93 -8.04 -27.69
CA GLU A 837 -3.63 -9.44 -28.00
C GLU A 837 -3.36 -10.24 -26.72
N ASN A 838 -2.56 -9.70 -25.79
CA ASN A 838 -2.25 -10.36 -24.52
C ASN A 838 -2.25 -9.35 -23.35
N PRO A 839 -3.37 -9.24 -22.60
CA PRO A 839 -3.51 -8.30 -21.48
C PRO A 839 -2.47 -8.48 -20.37
N LEU A 840 -1.88 -9.66 -20.20
CA LEU A 840 -0.84 -9.92 -19.19
C LEU A 840 0.45 -9.16 -19.48
N ARG A 841 0.69 -8.74 -20.73
CA ARG A 841 1.82 -7.88 -21.09
C ARG A 841 1.75 -6.53 -20.37
N VAL A 842 0.56 -6.03 -20.02
CA VAL A 842 0.40 -4.82 -19.19
C VAL A 842 0.97 -5.05 -17.79
N LYS A 843 0.70 -6.20 -17.17
CA LYS A 843 1.23 -6.52 -15.83
C LYS A 843 2.75 -6.63 -15.87
N LYS A 844 3.31 -7.33 -16.86
CA LYS A 844 4.76 -7.41 -17.07
C LYS A 844 5.39 -6.04 -17.26
N TRP A 845 4.76 -5.19 -18.08
CA TRP A 845 5.22 -3.81 -18.32
C TRP A 845 5.19 -2.97 -17.04
N ILE A 846 4.13 -3.05 -16.23
CA ILE A 846 4.06 -2.33 -14.95
C ILE A 846 5.18 -2.78 -14.02
N THR A 847 5.38 -4.09 -13.86
CA THR A 847 6.44 -4.64 -13.00
C THR A 847 7.84 -4.18 -13.43
N SER A 848 8.11 -4.08 -14.73
CA SER A 848 9.42 -3.66 -15.24
C SER A 848 9.62 -2.15 -15.31
N THR A 849 8.54 -1.36 -15.38
CA THR A 849 8.60 0.08 -15.72
C THR A 849 8.10 1.01 -14.60
N ILE A 850 7.45 0.49 -13.57
CA ILE A 850 6.92 1.27 -12.44
C ILE A 850 7.51 0.75 -11.12
N ARG A 851 8.15 1.63 -10.33
CA ARG A 851 8.69 1.28 -9.00
C ARG A 851 7.56 1.04 -8.00
N VAL A 852 7.71 0.01 -7.17
CA VAL A 852 6.79 -0.25 -6.06
C VAL A 852 7.24 0.59 -4.86
N TYR A 853 6.42 1.56 -4.48
CA TYR A 853 6.66 2.38 -3.30
C TYR A 853 6.01 1.72 -2.08
N HIS A 854 6.79 0.93 -1.33
CA HIS A 854 6.32 0.19 -0.14
C HIS A 854 6.22 1.06 1.11
N ASP A 855 6.81 2.25 1.08
CA ASP A 855 6.72 3.23 2.16
C ASP A 855 5.23 3.44 2.45
N ARG A 856 4.81 3.04 3.66
CA ARG A 856 3.40 2.88 4.04
C ARG A 856 2.73 4.26 4.12
N GLU A 857 2.44 4.88 2.97
CA GLU A 857 1.34 5.83 2.86
C GLU A 857 0.17 5.21 3.66
N TYR A 858 -0.52 6.01 4.49
CA TYR A 858 -1.64 5.46 5.25
C TYR A 858 -2.65 4.94 4.24
N SER A 859 -3.26 3.80 4.58
CA SER A 859 -3.77 2.73 3.70
C SER A 859 -4.71 3.14 2.56
N ASN A 860 -5.18 4.39 2.53
CA ASN A 860 -6.24 4.84 1.62
C ASN A 860 -5.79 5.95 0.66
N LEU A 861 -4.51 6.33 0.63
CA LEU A 861 -3.97 7.21 -0.41
C LEU A 861 -3.48 6.36 -1.58
N ASN A 862 -3.95 6.68 -2.79
CA ASN A 862 -3.53 6.03 -4.01
C ASN A 862 -3.13 7.10 -5.01
N THR A 863 -1.94 6.95 -5.60
CA THR A 863 -1.49 7.77 -6.73
C THR A 863 -2.36 7.46 -7.96
N SER A 864 -2.82 8.49 -8.66
CA SER A 864 -3.64 8.35 -9.87
C SER A 864 -2.90 7.62 -11.01
N PRO A 865 -3.61 7.03 -12.00
CA PRO A 865 -2.94 6.35 -13.11
C PRO A 865 -1.93 7.24 -13.84
N LEU A 866 -2.27 8.51 -14.10
CA LEU A 866 -1.33 9.44 -14.75
C LEU A 866 -0.20 9.88 -13.83
N GLY A 867 -0.46 10.03 -12.52
CA GLY A 867 0.57 10.28 -11.52
C GLY A 867 1.61 9.17 -11.45
N VAL A 868 1.18 7.91 -11.52
CA VAL A 868 2.06 6.74 -11.58
C VAL A 868 2.89 6.76 -12.86
N LEU A 869 2.27 7.04 -14.01
CA LEU A 869 2.99 7.14 -15.30
C LEU A 869 3.98 8.30 -15.32
N LYS A 870 3.67 9.43 -14.68
CA LYS A 870 4.53 10.62 -14.60
C LYS A 870 5.74 10.39 -13.70
N THR A 871 5.51 9.84 -12.50
CA THR A 871 6.56 9.68 -11.48
C THR A 871 7.33 8.36 -11.61
N LYS A 872 6.79 7.39 -12.35
CA LYS A 872 7.31 6.01 -12.42
C LYS A 872 7.32 5.31 -11.07
N GLY A 873 6.42 5.70 -10.16
CA GLY A 873 6.29 5.10 -8.84
C GLY A 873 4.84 5.10 -8.37
N GLY A 874 4.49 4.10 -7.58
CA GLY A 874 3.19 3.99 -6.94
C GLY A 874 3.18 2.89 -5.89
N ASN A 875 2.25 2.97 -4.94
CA ASN A 875 2.05 1.91 -3.96
C ASN A 875 1.41 0.65 -4.63
N PRO A 876 1.37 -0.51 -3.96
CA PRO A 876 0.85 -1.75 -4.56
C PRO A 876 -0.58 -1.65 -5.10
N ILE A 877 -1.45 -0.86 -4.48
CA ILE A 877 -2.83 -0.66 -4.95
C ILE A 877 -2.85 0.25 -6.18
N SER A 878 -2.06 1.32 -6.21
CA SER A 878 -1.87 2.17 -7.39
C SER A 878 -1.41 1.38 -8.62
N HIS A 879 -0.57 0.35 -8.45
CA HIS A 879 -0.20 -0.56 -9.54
C HIS A 879 -1.40 -1.35 -10.07
N LYS A 880 -2.26 -1.86 -9.18
CA LYS A 880 -3.50 -2.57 -9.55
C LYS A 880 -4.48 -1.63 -10.26
N ILE A 881 -4.63 -0.39 -9.76
CA ILE A 881 -5.46 0.64 -10.39
C ILE A 881 -4.93 0.99 -11.79
N LEU A 882 -3.61 1.18 -11.95
CA LEU A 882 -3.01 1.47 -13.25
C LEU A 882 -3.24 0.32 -14.24
N PHE A 883 -3.10 -0.93 -13.81
CA PHE A 883 -3.37 -2.10 -14.66
C PHE A 883 -4.80 -2.08 -15.22
N VAL A 884 -5.80 -1.92 -14.34
CA VAL A 884 -7.21 -1.85 -14.76
C VAL A 884 -7.46 -0.62 -15.63
N ALA A 885 -6.88 0.53 -15.29
CA ALA A 885 -7.03 1.78 -16.06
C ALA A 885 -6.51 1.65 -17.49
N ILE A 886 -5.37 0.97 -17.69
CA ILE A 886 -4.83 0.68 -19.03
C ILE A 886 -5.78 -0.20 -19.81
N LEU A 887 -6.19 -1.35 -19.25
CA LEU A 887 -7.07 -2.29 -19.95
C LEU A 887 -8.44 -1.69 -20.30
N ARG A 888 -9.07 -0.98 -19.35
CA ARG A 888 -10.35 -0.30 -19.58
C ARG A 888 -10.22 0.79 -20.64
N SER A 889 -9.08 1.48 -20.73
CA SER A 889 -8.83 2.48 -21.78
C SER A 889 -8.68 1.86 -23.18
N LEU A 890 -8.33 0.57 -23.26
CA LEU A 890 -8.25 -0.20 -24.51
C LEU A 890 -9.51 -1.02 -24.81
N GLY A 891 -10.59 -0.81 -24.04
CA GLY A 891 -11.86 -1.50 -24.23
C GLY A 891 -11.85 -2.97 -23.79
N ILE A 892 -11.01 -3.32 -22.82
CA ILE A 892 -10.92 -4.66 -22.22
C ILE A 892 -11.55 -4.59 -20.83
N PRO A 893 -12.59 -5.39 -20.53
CA PRO A 893 -13.19 -5.43 -19.20
C PRO A 893 -12.17 -5.90 -18.17
N ALA A 894 -12.01 -5.14 -17.09
CA ALA A 894 -11.03 -5.46 -16.04
C ALA A 894 -11.46 -4.87 -14.70
N ARG A 895 -11.04 -5.51 -13.59
CA ARG A 895 -11.38 -5.08 -12.23
C ARG A 895 -10.36 -5.53 -11.19
N ILE A 896 -10.48 -4.92 -10.01
CA ILE A 896 -9.94 -5.45 -8.77
C ILE A 896 -11.09 -6.19 -8.08
N GLU A 897 -10.92 -7.47 -7.79
CA GLU A 897 -11.93 -8.27 -7.10
C GLU A 897 -12.17 -7.72 -5.70
N LYS A 898 -13.44 -7.51 -5.36
CA LYS A 898 -13.81 -7.00 -4.03
C LYS A 898 -13.48 -7.99 -2.91
N PHE A 899 -13.62 -9.29 -3.20
CA PHE A 899 -13.49 -10.38 -2.24
C PHE A 899 -12.09 -10.48 -1.61
N ASP A 900 -11.04 -10.49 -2.44
CA ASP A 900 -9.66 -10.72 -2.01
C ASP A 900 -8.67 -9.62 -2.45
N GLY A 901 -9.10 -8.71 -3.34
CA GLY A 901 -8.27 -7.64 -3.88
C GLY A 901 -7.38 -8.06 -5.05
N LYS A 902 -7.61 -9.22 -5.67
CA LYS A 902 -6.85 -9.68 -6.85
C LYS A 902 -7.26 -8.95 -8.12
N LEU A 903 -6.39 -9.00 -9.13
CA LEU A 903 -6.67 -8.43 -10.45
C LEU A 903 -7.39 -9.47 -11.32
N ALA A 904 -8.40 -9.03 -12.07
CA ALA A 904 -9.08 -9.85 -13.05
C ALA A 904 -9.34 -9.07 -14.36
N PHE A 905 -9.29 -9.77 -15.49
CA PHE A 905 -9.67 -9.21 -16.80
C PHE A 905 -10.45 -10.22 -17.64
N TYR A 906 -11.27 -9.73 -18.57
CA TYR A 906 -12.10 -10.55 -19.43
C TYR A 906 -11.44 -10.72 -20.81
N HIS A 907 -11.18 -11.96 -21.20
CA HIS A 907 -10.54 -12.32 -22.46
C HIS A 907 -11.05 -13.68 -22.94
N ASP A 908 -11.26 -13.84 -24.25
CA ASP A 908 -11.82 -15.06 -24.85
C ASP A 908 -13.10 -15.58 -24.17
N HIS A 909 -14.03 -14.67 -23.86
CA HIS A 909 -15.32 -14.96 -23.22
C HIS A 909 -15.23 -15.57 -21.81
N LYS A 910 -14.12 -15.37 -21.09
CA LYS A 910 -13.95 -15.79 -19.69
C LYS A 910 -13.18 -14.77 -18.87
N TRP A 911 -13.37 -14.82 -17.55
CA TRP A 911 -12.52 -14.08 -16.60
C TRP A 911 -11.20 -14.80 -16.39
N VAL A 912 -10.11 -14.03 -16.39
CA VAL A 912 -8.75 -14.47 -16.08
C VAL A 912 -8.29 -13.71 -14.83
N TYR A 913 -7.89 -14.44 -13.80
CA TYR A 913 -7.43 -13.91 -12.51
C TYR A 913 -5.90 -13.90 -12.45
N ILE A 914 -5.32 -12.85 -11.84
CA ILE A 914 -3.88 -12.65 -11.73
C ILE A 914 -3.46 -12.71 -10.26
N HIS A 915 -2.48 -13.57 -9.97
CA HIS A 915 -1.85 -13.71 -8.66
C HIS A 915 -0.71 -12.71 -8.44
N ASP A 916 -0.42 -12.41 -7.17
CA ASP A 916 0.68 -11.52 -6.80
C ASP A 916 2.06 -12.10 -7.23
N ASP A 917 2.16 -13.43 -7.33
CA ASP A 917 3.33 -14.17 -7.82
C ASP A 917 3.09 -14.47 -9.31
N GLN A 918 4.03 -14.16 -10.19
CA GLN A 918 3.85 -14.02 -11.64
C GLN A 918 3.36 -15.27 -12.42
N GLU A 919 3.06 -16.38 -11.75
CA GLU A 919 2.53 -17.60 -12.36
C GLU A 919 0.99 -17.63 -12.37
N ILE A 920 0.43 -17.87 -13.55
CA ILE A 920 -0.97 -18.30 -13.69
C ILE A 920 -1.04 -19.73 -13.14
N LYS A 921 -1.27 -19.88 -11.85
CA LYS A 921 -1.59 -21.20 -11.28
C LYS A 921 -3.10 -21.44 -11.43
N PRO A 922 -3.53 -22.61 -11.95
CA PRO A 922 -4.93 -23.00 -11.81
C PRO A 922 -5.23 -23.11 -10.31
N GLU A 923 -6.12 -22.26 -9.81
CA GLU A 923 -6.47 -22.21 -8.39
C GLU A 923 -7.14 -23.52 -7.98
N ALA A 924 -6.69 -24.03 -6.85
CA ALA A 924 -7.28 -25.18 -6.20
C ALA A 924 -8.32 -24.65 -5.20
N TYR A 925 -9.59 -24.59 -5.63
CA TYR A 925 -10.70 -24.07 -4.82
C TYR A 925 -11.38 -25.18 -4.02
N GLY A 926 -11.84 -24.86 -2.82
CA GLY A 926 -12.83 -25.63 -2.09
C GLY A 926 -14.12 -24.83 -1.90
N VAL A 927 -15.03 -25.36 -1.09
CA VAL A 927 -16.33 -24.75 -0.78
C VAL A 927 -16.47 -24.64 0.73
N LEU A 928 -16.66 -23.42 1.25
CA LEU A 928 -17.06 -23.19 2.63
C LEU A 928 -18.58 -23.03 2.70
N THR A 929 -19.25 -23.93 3.39
CA THR A 929 -20.68 -23.83 3.67
C THR A 929 -20.90 -23.44 5.12
N LEU A 930 -21.56 -22.31 5.37
CA LEU A 930 -21.99 -21.94 6.72
C LEU A 930 -23.46 -22.26 6.88
N THR A 931 -23.84 -22.84 8.03
CA THR A 931 -25.24 -23.17 8.33
C THR A 931 -25.75 -22.39 9.53
N ARG A 932 -27.04 -22.08 9.55
CA ARG A 932 -27.71 -21.39 10.68
C ARG A 932 -28.93 -22.17 11.15
N GLU A 933 -29.39 -21.89 12.36
CA GLU A 933 -30.64 -22.46 12.86
C GLU A 933 -31.84 -21.93 12.07
N LYS A 934 -32.91 -22.74 11.97
CA LYS A 934 -34.13 -22.35 11.29
C LYS A 934 -34.73 -21.10 11.97
N ASP A 935 -35.13 -20.12 11.16
CA ASP A 935 -35.68 -18.83 11.61
C ASP A 935 -34.68 -17.89 12.32
N SER A 936 -33.37 -18.24 12.36
CA SER A 936 -32.32 -17.33 12.83
C SER A 936 -31.92 -16.30 11.77
N HIS A 937 -31.70 -15.05 12.19
CA HIS A 937 -31.19 -13.97 11.33
C HIS A 937 -29.72 -13.71 11.66
N LEU A 938 -28.82 -14.13 10.76
CA LEU A 938 -27.38 -13.91 10.89
C LEU A 938 -26.87 -13.08 9.71
N GLU A 939 -26.24 -11.96 10.01
CA GLU A 939 -25.68 -11.03 9.02
C GLU A 939 -24.15 -11.00 9.12
N TYR A 940 -23.50 -10.93 7.96
CA TYR A 940 -22.06 -10.75 7.86
C TYR A 940 -21.66 -9.40 8.48
N TYR A 941 -20.49 -9.31 9.13
CA TYR A 941 -20.03 -8.17 9.94
C TYR A 941 -20.88 -7.82 11.18
N LYS A 942 -22.15 -8.22 11.29
CA LYS A 942 -22.92 -8.04 12.53
C LYS A 942 -22.81 -9.22 13.48
N ASN A 943 -22.95 -10.44 12.95
CA ASN A 943 -22.98 -11.66 13.76
C ASN A 943 -21.81 -12.58 13.49
N TYR A 944 -21.24 -12.54 12.28
CA TYR A 944 -20.12 -13.39 11.90
C TYR A 944 -19.23 -12.77 10.82
N THR A 945 -17.97 -13.23 10.79
CA THR A 945 -17.04 -12.97 9.68
C THR A 945 -16.21 -14.21 9.36
N VAL A 946 -15.63 -14.24 8.15
CA VAL A 946 -14.68 -15.25 7.72
C VAL A 946 -13.36 -14.55 7.40
N SER A 947 -12.27 -15.04 7.97
CA SER A 947 -10.91 -14.58 7.67
C SER A 947 -10.04 -15.72 7.13
N ARG A 948 -9.12 -15.43 6.21
CA ARG A 948 -8.10 -16.37 5.72
C ARG A 948 -6.73 -16.04 6.29
N LEU A 949 -5.92 -17.04 6.60
CA LEU A 949 -4.53 -16.87 7.03
C LEU A 949 -3.66 -16.53 5.81
N GLU A 950 -3.15 -15.30 5.74
CA GLU A 950 -2.29 -14.81 4.67
C GLU A 950 -1.06 -14.13 5.29
N LYS A 951 0.16 -14.48 4.82
CA LYS A 951 1.42 -13.85 5.28
C LYS A 951 1.54 -13.76 6.81
N GLY A 952 1.19 -14.85 7.51
CA GLY A 952 1.34 -14.99 8.97
C GLY A 952 0.21 -14.42 9.84
N HIS A 953 -0.84 -13.82 9.26
CA HIS A 953 -1.97 -13.28 10.03
C HIS A 953 -3.32 -13.52 9.32
N TYR A 954 -4.41 -13.46 10.08
CA TYR A 954 -5.76 -13.61 9.50
C TYR A 954 -6.26 -12.28 8.91
N LYS A 955 -6.67 -12.31 7.65
CA LYS A 955 -7.30 -11.20 6.91
C LYS A 955 -8.78 -11.51 6.70
N THR A 956 -9.66 -10.65 7.18
CA THR A 956 -11.12 -10.75 6.95
C THR A 956 -11.43 -10.63 5.46
N LEU A 957 -12.34 -11.47 4.97
CA LEU A 957 -12.79 -11.50 3.58
C LEU A 957 -14.06 -10.66 3.41
N GLU A 958 -14.25 -10.05 2.24
CA GLU A 958 -15.45 -9.26 1.93
C GLU A 958 -16.53 -10.16 1.30
N LEU A 959 -17.43 -10.69 2.13
CA LEU A 959 -18.42 -11.73 1.75
C LEU A 959 -19.89 -11.32 1.95
N GLU A 960 -20.14 -10.03 2.19
CA GLU A 960 -21.47 -9.49 2.50
C GLU A 960 -22.50 -9.63 1.37
N ASP A 961 -22.06 -9.69 0.11
CA ASP A 961 -22.93 -9.73 -1.09
C ASP A 961 -23.59 -11.11 -1.36
N VAL A 962 -23.44 -12.10 -0.47
CA VAL A 962 -23.98 -13.47 -0.66
C VAL A 962 -25.19 -13.73 0.25
N SER A 963 -26.32 -14.12 -0.36
CA SER A 963 -27.58 -14.36 0.36
C SER A 963 -27.68 -15.77 0.94
N TRP A 964 -28.39 -15.89 2.06
CA TRP A 964 -28.76 -17.18 2.66
C TRP A 964 -29.86 -17.91 1.87
N THR A 965 -29.66 -19.19 1.59
CA THR A 965 -30.64 -20.09 0.94
C THR A 965 -30.79 -21.37 1.76
N ASP A 966 -32.01 -21.77 2.10
CA ASP A 966 -32.28 -22.99 2.89
C ASP A 966 -31.47 -23.09 4.21
N ASN A 967 -31.29 -21.96 4.90
CA ASN A 967 -30.46 -21.81 6.11
C ASN A 967 -28.97 -22.12 5.91
N GLN A 968 -28.48 -22.02 4.68
CA GLN A 968 -27.07 -22.15 4.35
C GLN A 968 -26.60 -20.95 3.52
N VAL A 969 -25.32 -20.62 3.63
CA VAL A 969 -24.62 -19.74 2.71
C VAL A 969 -23.35 -20.44 2.24
N VAL A 970 -23.06 -20.34 0.95
CA VAL A 970 -22.01 -21.12 0.29
C VAL A 970 -21.01 -20.17 -0.34
N TYR A 971 -19.73 -20.33 0.01
CA TYR A 971 -18.64 -19.53 -0.49
C TYR A 971 -17.63 -20.40 -1.22
N PRO A 972 -17.41 -20.20 -2.53
CA PRO A 972 -16.24 -20.76 -3.20
C PRO A 972 -15.01 -19.99 -2.72
N VAL A 973 -14.07 -20.69 -2.10
CA VAL A 973 -12.88 -20.07 -1.50
C VAL A 973 -11.65 -20.91 -1.82
N GLU A 974 -10.48 -20.27 -1.91
CA GLU A 974 -9.24 -20.99 -2.18
C GLU A 974 -8.91 -22.01 -1.08
N ALA A 975 -8.17 -23.05 -1.43
CA ALA A 975 -7.61 -23.92 -0.42
C ALA A 975 -6.71 -23.15 0.57
N GLY A 976 -6.76 -23.54 1.85
CA GLY A 976 -5.98 -22.91 2.90
C GLY A 976 -6.68 -22.87 4.26
N HIS A 977 -6.12 -22.06 5.17
CA HIS A 977 -6.54 -21.97 6.56
C HIS A 977 -7.46 -20.78 6.80
N TYR A 978 -8.59 -21.03 7.46
CA TYR A 978 -9.63 -20.05 7.70
C TYR A 978 -10.01 -19.96 9.18
N ARG A 979 -10.58 -18.82 9.53
CA ARG A 979 -11.11 -18.48 10.85
C ARG A 979 -12.50 -17.91 10.68
N VAL A 980 -13.51 -18.59 11.21
CA VAL A 980 -14.89 -18.12 11.26
C VAL A 980 -15.20 -17.66 12.68
N ILE A 981 -15.53 -16.37 12.82
CA ILE A 981 -15.84 -15.77 14.12
C ILE A 981 -17.34 -15.54 14.19
N THR A 982 -17.98 -15.92 15.30
CA THR A 982 -19.33 -15.47 15.64
C THR A 982 -19.30 -14.64 16.92
N THR A 983 -20.10 -13.58 16.99
CA THR A 983 -20.18 -12.73 18.18
C THR A 983 -21.60 -12.48 18.64
N ASN A 984 -21.77 -12.34 19.95
CA ASN A 984 -23.03 -11.95 20.58
C ASN A 984 -22.76 -10.90 21.66
N ARG A 985 -23.04 -9.63 21.33
CA ARG A 985 -22.93 -8.50 22.25
C ARG A 985 -24.00 -8.59 23.35
N GLN A 986 -23.56 -8.41 24.59
CA GLN A 986 -24.38 -8.46 25.81
C GLN A 986 -24.83 -7.05 26.21
N HIS A 987 -25.85 -6.95 27.08
CA HIS A 987 -26.34 -5.64 27.55
C HIS A 987 -25.31 -4.86 28.37
N ASN A 988 -24.41 -5.55 29.07
CA ASN A 988 -23.29 -4.91 29.79
C ASN A 988 -22.10 -4.57 28.88
N GLU A 989 -22.34 -4.45 27.56
CA GLU A 989 -21.37 -4.11 26.51
C GLU A 989 -20.27 -5.16 26.25
N SER A 990 -20.17 -6.20 27.10
CA SER A 990 -19.28 -7.33 26.86
C SER A 990 -19.69 -8.10 25.60
N ASN A 991 -18.73 -8.74 24.94
CA ASN A 991 -18.98 -9.50 23.73
C ASN A 991 -18.58 -10.95 23.93
N LYS A 992 -19.52 -11.88 23.73
CA LYS A 992 -19.22 -13.31 23.69
C LYS A 992 -18.79 -13.69 22.28
N VAL A 993 -17.60 -14.26 22.17
CA VAL A 993 -16.91 -14.47 20.91
C VAL A 993 -16.58 -15.95 20.79
N ARG A 994 -17.03 -16.56 19.70
CA ARG A 994 -16.71 -17.94 19.35
C ARG A 994 -15.92 -17.95 18.06
N VAL A 995 -14.85 -18.73 18.02
CA VAL A 995 -13.92 -18.81 16.89
C VAL A 995 -13.75 -20.25 16.47
N ASN A 996 -14.03 -20.51 15.20
CA ASN A 996 -13.85 -21.81 14.56
C ASN A 996 -12.70 -21.71 13.55
N TYR A 997 -11.69 -22.54 13.73
CA TYR A 997 -10.60 -22.68 12.77
C TYR A 997 -10.86 -23.88 11.87
N CYS A 998 -10.68 -23.71 10.56
CA CYS A 998 -10.79 -24.81 9.60
C CYS A 998 -9.72 -24.72 8.52
N HIS A 999 -9.42 -25.88 7.92
CA HIS A 999 -8.65 -25.99 6.70
C HIS A 999 -9.60 -26.42 5.57
N ILE A 1000 -9.46 -25.81 4.41
CA ILE A 1000 -10.26 -26.11 3.21
C ILE A 1000 -9.31 -26.69 2.18
N ASP A 1001 -9.56 -27.93 1.78
CA ASP A 1001 -8.80 -28.63 0.72
C ASP A 1001 -9.43 -28.36 -0.66
N PRO A 1002 -8.65 -28.44 -1.75
CA PRO A 1002 -9.17 -28.36 -3.11
C PRO A 1002 -10.27 -29.38 -3.40
N ASP A 1003 -11.30 -28.98 -4.14
CA ASP A 1003 -12.46 -29.76 -4.54
C ASP A 1003 -13.25 -30.40 -3.37
N THR A 1004 -13.05 -29.89 -2.14
CA THR A 1004 -13.78 -30.33 -0.95
C THR A 1004 -14.80 -29.31 -0.47
N THR A 1005 -15.81 -29.77 0.26
CA THR A 1005 -16.76 -28.91 0.98
C THR A 1005 -16.54 -29.02 2.49
N THR A 1006 -16.32 -27.89 3.14
CA THR A 1006 -16.24 -27.77 4.59
C THR A 1006 -17.48 -27.06 5.11
N THR A 1007 -18.22 -27.71 6.01
CA THR A 1007 -19.46 -27.15 6.58
C THR A 1007 -19.25 -26.73 8.04
N ILE A 1008 -19.59 -25.48 8.38
CA ILE A 1008 -19.48 -24.94 9.74
C ILE A 1008 -20.84 -24.41 10.21
N PRO A 1009 -21.40 -24.92 11.33
CA PRO A 1009 -22.58 -24.34 11.95
C PRO A 1009 -22.24 -23.04 12.68
N LEU A 1010 -22.94 -21.96 12.33
CA LEU A 1010 -22.87 -20.69 13.04
C LEU A 1010 -23.77 -20.77 14.28
N ILE A 1011 -23.14 -20.68 15.43
CA ILE A 1011 -23.82 -20.72 16.73
C ILE A 1011 -23.41 -19.47 17.50
N LEU A 1012 -24.41 -18.72 17.97
CA LEU A 1012 -24.21 -17.60 18.88
C LEU A 1012 -24.18 -18.13 20.32
N SER A 1013 -23.23 -17.66 21.13
CA SER A 1013 -23.21 -17.98 22.55
C SER A 1013 -24.44 -17.35 23.24
N ALA A 1014 -25.07 -18.06 24.19
CA ALA A 1014 -26.28 -17.59 24.86
C ALA A 1014 -26.06 -16.26 25.62
N SER A 1015 -27.07 -15.40 25.68
CA SER A 1015 -26.99 -14.12 26.41
C SER A 1015 -27.15 -14.32 27.92
N ASP A 1016 -26.35 -13.62 28.74
CA ASP A 1016 -26.46 -13.61 30.20
C ASP A 1016 -27.38 -12.46 30.65
N ASN A 1017 -28.67 -12.54 30.34
CA ASN A 1017 -29.59 -11.42 30.61
C ASN A 1017 -30.44 -11.65 31.87
N GLU A 1018 -30.04 -11.08 33.01
CA GLU A 1018 -31.00 -10.70 34.06
C GLU A 1018 -31.50 -9.27 33.74
N LYS A 1019 -32.69 -9.16 33.12
CA LYS A 1019 -33.28 -7.87 32.76
C LYS A 1019 -33.74 -7.14 34.03
N ALA A 1020 -33.14 -5.98 34.36
CA ALA A 1020 -33.70 -5.10 35.38
C ALA A 1020 -35.02 -4.51 34.87
N LYS A 1021 -36.09 -4.65 35.65
CA LYS A 1021 -37.42 -4.13 35.29
C LYS A 1021 -37.69 -2.83 36.02
N VAL A 1022 -38.08 -1.79 35.29
CA VAL A 1022 -38.41 -0.47 35.84
C VAL A 1022 -39.86 -0.15 35.52
N ALA A 1023 -40.66 0.19 36.53
CA ALA A 1023 -42.06 0.57 36.31
C ALA A 1023 -42.15 1.90 35.53
N MET A 1024 -42.92 1.92 34.44
CA MET A 1024 -43.05 3.11 33.59
C MET A 1024 -44.06 4.12 34.17
N PRO A 1025 -43.76 5.43 34.16
CA PRO A 1025 -44.78 6.45 34.34
C PRO A 1025 -45.74 6.48 33.14
N ASN A 1026 -47.03 6.71 33.39
CA ASN A 1026 -47.99 6.92 32.30
C ASN A 1026 -47.96 8.38 31.83
N TYR A 1027 -47.09 8.69 30.87
CA TYR A 1027 -46.91 10.06 30.34
C TYR A 1027 -48.13 10.55 29.56
N SER A 1028 -48.34 11.88 29.55
CA SER A 1028 -49.40 12.53 28.77
C SER A 1028 -48.89 12.88 27.38
N LEU A 1029 -49.57 12.37 26.35
CA LEU A 1029 -49.17 12.49 24.96
C LEU A 1029 -50.17 13.32 24.16
N VAL A 1030 -49.67 14.08 23.19
CA VAL A 1030 -50.48 14.79 22.19
C VAL A 1030 -50.08 14.30 20.81
N THR A 1031 -51.03 13.71 20.10
CA THR A 1031 -50.84 13.23 18.72
C THR A 1031 -50.77 14.40 17.73
N ARG A 1032 -50.36 14.12 16.49
CA ARG A 1032 -50.21 15.12 15.42
C ARG A 1032 -51.51 15.87 15.09
N ASP A 1033 -52.67 15.24 15.28
CA ASP A 1033 -54.02 15.79 15.09
C ASP A 1033 -54.59 16.53 16.31
N ASN A 1034 -53.78 16.75 17.37
CA ASN A 1034 -54.15 17.37 18.65
C ASN A 1034 -55.06 16.54 19.56
N THR A 1035 -55.06 15.21 19.40
CA THR A 1035 -55.78 14.33 20.31
C THR A 1035 -54.89 14.05 21.54
N LYS A 1036 -55.45 14.24 22.75
CA LYS A 1036 -54.76 13.87 23.99
C LYS A 1036 -54.92 12.38 24.24
N THR A 1037 -53.82 11.69 24.52
CA THR A 1037 -53.77 10.28 24.90
C THR A 1037 -52.76 10.08 26.04
N SER A 1038 -52.66 8.87 26.58
CA SER A 1038 -51.62 8.50 27.54
C SER A 1038 -50.64 7.50 26.94
N LEU A 1039 -49.44 7.38 27.50
CA LEU A 1039 -48.43 6.42 27.05
C LEU A 1039 -49.02 5.00 26.99
N PHE A 1040 -49.70 4.56 28.04
CA PHE A 1040 -50.24 3.20 28.10
C PHE A 1040 -51.43 2.96 27.17
N ASP A 1041 -52.18 4.00 26.81
CA ASP A 1041 -53.25 3.89 25.82
C ASP A 1041 -52.71 3.85 24.38
N ALA A 1042 -51.51 4.38 24.14
CA ALA A 1042 -50.86 4.42 22.82
C ALA A 1042 -50.06 3.14 22.50
N LEU A 1043 -49.74 2.31 23.49
CA LEU A 1043 -48.86 1.15 23.36
C LEU A 1043 -49.62 -0.19 23.36
N THR A 1044 -49.03 -1.17 22.68
CA THR A 1044 -49.37 -2.61 22.84
C THR A 1044 -48.73 -3.20 24.10
N SER A 1045 -49.00 -4.47 24.41
CA SER A 1045 -48.39 -5.18 25.56
C SER A 1045 -46.86 -5.21 25.51
N ARG A 1046 -46.27 -5.13 24.31
CA ARG A 1046 -44.85 -4.87 24.06
C ARG A 1046 -44.69 -3.72 23.07
N ALA A 1047 -43.73 -2.82 23.28
CA ALA A 1047 -43.46 -1.71 22.37
C ALA A 1047 -42.05 -1.12 22.55
N ILE A 1048 -41.54 -0.47 21.50
CA ILE A 1048 -40.35 0.39 21.56
C ILE A 1048 -40.81 1.83 21.77
N VAL A 1049 -40.23 2.52 22.75
CA VAL A 1049 -40.50 3.94 23.01
C VAL A 1049 -39.18 4.71 23.08
N CYS A 1050 -39.04 5.73 22.23
CA CYS A 1050 -37.84 6.56 22.20
C CYS A 1050 -38.20 8.03 22.42
N TRP A 1051 -37.63 8.65 23.44
CA TRP A 1051 -37.59 10.12 23.55
C TRP A 1051 -36.43 10.61 22.71
N ILE A 1052 -36.72 11.52 21.78
CA ILE A 1052 -35.77 11.96 20.77
C ILE A 1052 -35.75 13.48 20.64
N GLU A 1053 -34.63 14.01 20.14
CA GLU A 1053 -34.46 15.43 19.81
C GLU A 1053 -34.09 15.58 18.32
N PRO A 1054 -35.10 15.68 17.42
CA PRO A 1054 -34.85 15.70 15.98
C PRO A 1054 -33.94 16.88 15.57
N GLY A 1055 -32.95 16.62 14.71
CA GLY A 1055 -31.95 17.59 14.29
C GLY A 1055 -30.75 17.76 15.23
N ALA A 1056 -30.72 17.06 16.36
CA ALA A 1056 -29.58 17.01 17.29
C ALA A 1056 -28.91 15.63 17.29
N GLU A 1057 -27.59 15.61 17.46
CA GLU A 1057 -26.86 14.37 17.72
C GLU A 1057 -26.93 14.01 19.21
N PRO A 1058 -27.06 12.73 19.57
CA PRO A 1058 -27.04 11.51 18.73
C PRO A 1058 -28.41 11.02 18.18
N THR A 1059 -29.46 11.85 18.19
CA THR A 1059 -30.78 11.43 17.66
C THR A 1059 -30.74 11.19 16.15
N GLU A 1060 -30.02 12.02 15.40
CA GLU A 1060 -29.86 11.84 13.94
C GLU A 1060 -29.20 10.51 13.60
N HIS A 1061 -28.19 10.07 14.37
CA HIS A 1061 -27.63 8.73 14.26
C HIS A 1061 -28.71 7.63 14.38
N LEU A 1062 -29.52 7.65 15.46
CA LEU A 1062 -30.59 6.66 15.66
C LEU A 1062 -31.60 6.67 14.50
N LEU A 1063 -32.06 7.84 14.07
CA LEU A 1063 -33.06 7.95 13.00
C LEU A 1063 -32.52 7.44 11.65
N ASN A 1064 -31.25 7.71 11.33
CA ASN A 1064 -30.60 7.19 10.14
C ASN A 1064 -30.40 5.67 10.22
N GLU A 1065 -29.98 5.13 11.38
CA GLU A 1065 -29.92 3.68 11.60
C GLU A 1065 -31.29 3.01 11.41
N MET A 1066 -32.36 3.61 11.93
CA MET A 1066 -33.72 3.10 11.74
C MET A 1066 -34.13 3.09 10.26
N ILE A 1067 -33.73 4.11 9.48
CA ILE A 1067 -33.98 4.16 8.03
C ILE A 1067 -33.20 3.05 7.32
N GLU A 1068 -31.93 2.82 7.69
CA GLU A 1068 -31.14 1.70 7.16
C GLU A 1068 -31.78 0.34 7.49
N LEU A 1069 -32.46 0.24 8.64
CA LEU A 1069 -33.18 -0.95 9.12
C LEU A 1069 -34.68 -0.96 8.79
N GLN A 1070 -35.14 -0.15 7.83
CA GLN A 1070 -36.57 0.05 7.55
C GLN A 1070 -37.35 -1.26 7.34
N ASP A 1071 -36.75 -2.24 6.67
CA ASP A 1071 -37.42 -3.51 6.36
C ASP A 1071 -37.69 -4.33 7.62
N ALA A 1072 -36.73 -4.32 8.57
CA ALA A 1072 -36.87 -5.00 9.84
C ALA A 1072 -37.91 -4.30 10.73
N TYR A 1073 -37.88 -2.97 10.80
CA TYR A 1073 -38.87 -2.19 11.57
C TYR A 1073 -40.29 -2.34 11.01
N ASN A 1074 -40.47 -2.35 9.69
CA ASN A 1074 -41.77 -2.54 9.06
C ASN A 1074 -42.36 -3.95 9.28
N GLN A 1075 -41.52 -4.95 9.58
CA GLN A 1075 -41.93 -6.32 9.87
C GLN A 1075 -42.22 -6.57 11.36
N LEU A 1076 -41.95 -5.61 12.25
CA LEU A 1076 -42.23 -5.78 13.67
C LEU A 1076 -43.74 -5.90 13.93
N PRO A 1077 -44.19 -6.89 14.72
CA PRO A 1077 -45.60 -6.98 15.13
C PRO A 1077 -45.94 -6.00 16.27
N TRP A 1078 -44.97 -5.21 16.73
CA TRP A 1078 -45.05 -4.36 17.92
C TRP A 1078 -45.05 -2.87 17.57
N HIS A 1079 -45.64 -2.03 18.42
CA HIS A 1079 -45.63 -0.59 18.22
C HIS A 1079 -44.25 0.02 18.45
N VAL A 1080 -43.91 1.02 17.63
CA VAL A 1080 -42.74 1.90 17.80
C VAL A 1080 -43.25 3.34 17.94
N LEU A 1081 -42.93 3.96 19.08
CA LEU A 1081 -43.39 5.29 19.44
C LEU A 1081 -42.19 6.23 19.64
N LEU A 1082 -42.13 7.30 18.86
CA LEU A 1082 -41.15 8.36 19.01
C LEU A 1082 -41.79 9.56 19.72
N LEU A 1083 -41.16 10.03 20.79
CA LEU A 1083 -41.65 11.10 21.64
C LEU A 1083 -40.76 12.33 21.47
N ILE A 1084 -41.37 13.44 21.04
CA ILE A 1084 -40.71 14.72 20.81
C ILE A 1084 -41.18 15.75 21.84
N ARG A 1085 -40.33 16.74 22.14
CA ARG A 1085 -40.62 17.77 23.15
C ARG A 1085 -41.74 18.73 22.74
N ASP A 1086 -41.79 19.09 21.47
CA ASP A 1086 -42.79 20.01 20.93
C ASP A 1086 -43.10 19.73 19.46
N LYS A 1087 -44.05 20.49 18.90
CA LYS A 1087 -44.52 20.30 17.53
C LYS A 1087 -43.55 20.75 16.45
N GLU A 1088 -42.52 21.53 16.78
CA GLU A 1088 -41.51 21.94 15.80
C GLU A 1088 -40.70 20.73 15.33
N GLY A 1089 -40.53 19.71 16.19
CA GLY A 1089 -39.89 18.44 15.83
C GLY A 1089 -40.54 17.74 14.62
N TYR A 1090 -41.85 17.90 14.38
CA TYR A 1090 -42.52 17.32 13.22
C TYR A 1090 -42.03 17.87 11.86
N LYS A 1091 -41.33 19.00 11.86
CA LYS A 1091 -40.79 19.62 10.64
C LYS A 1091 -39.38 19.11 10.31
N ASP A 1092 -38.81 18.26 11.14
CA ASP A 1092 -37.46 17.77 10.92
C ASP A 1092 -37.38 16.81 9.70
N PRO A 1093 -36.47 17.04 8.74
CA PRO A 1093 -36.36 16.23 7.54
C PRO A 1093 -36.03 14.76 7.81
N THR A 1094 -35.15 14.47 8.76
CA THR A 1094 -34.73 13.10 9.05
C THR A 1094 -35.87 12.34 9.68
N LEU A 1095 -36.56 12.93 10.66
CA LEU A 1095 -37.77 12.35 11.24
C LEU A 1095 -38.88 12.15 10.19
N ILE A 1096 -39.10 13.11 9.29
CA ILE A 1096 -40.06 12.96 8.19
C ILE A 1096 -39.67 11.77 7.31
N LYS A 1097 -38.39 11.65 6.96
CA LYS A 1097 -37.86 10.55 6.15
C LYS A 1097 -38.04 9.21 6.86
N THR A 1098 -37.75 9.13 8.17
CA THR A 1098 -38.00 7.96 9.01
C THR A 1098 -39.47 7.54 8.92
N CYS A 1099 -40.42 8.45 9.13
CA CYS A 1099 -41.85 8.14 9.02
C CYS A 1099 -42.30 7.76 7.59
N GLN A 1100 -41.65 8.28 6.54
CA GLN A 1100 -41.94 7.89 5.16
C GLN A 1100 -41.48 6.46 4.84
N HIS A 1101 -40.31 6.05 5.35
CA HIS A 1101 -39.76 4.71 5.16
C HIS A 1101 -40.45 3.69 6.09
N MET A 1102 -40.95 4.15 7.25
CA MET A 1102 -41.63 3.31 8.26
C MET A 1102 -42.97 3.94 8.71
N PRO A 1103 -44.05 3.79 7.92
CA PRO A 1103 -45.35 4.42 8.19
C PRO A 1103 -46.05 3.93 9.48
N SER A 1104 -45.61 2.80 10.03
CA SER A 1104 -46.14 2.23 11.28
C SER A 1104 -45.65 2.97 12.53
N ILE A 1105 -44.57 3.75 12.43
CA ILE A 1105 -44.03 4.53 13.55
C ILE A 1105 -44.99 5.66 13.91
N GLN A 1106 -45.38 5.72 15.19
CA GLN A 1106 -46.15 6.83 15.72
C GLN A 1106 -45.22 7.88 16.31
N VAL A 1107 -45.55 9.15 16.11
CA VAL A 1107 -44.81 10.28 16.68
C VAL A 1107 -45.78 11.16 17.48
N CYS A 1108 -45.50 11.33 18.77
CA CYS A 1108 -46.31 12.13 19.68
C CYS A 1108 -45.46 13.18 20.41
N VAL A 1109 -46.10 14.28 20.81
CA VAL A 1109 -45.51 15.25 21.73
C VAL A 1109 -45.77 14.78 23.16
N GLU A 1110 -44.73 14.69 23.99
CA GLU A 1110 -44.89 14.41 25.42
C GLU A 1110 -44.83 15.73 26.20
N GLU A 1111 -45.90 16.07 26.92
CA GLU A 1111 -46.12 17.44 27.44
C GLU A 1111 -45.18 17.83 28.60
N SER A 1112 -44.67 16.85 29.38
CA SER A 1112 -43.84 17.12 30.57
C SER A 1112 -42.33 17.03 30.32
N PHE A 1113 -41.92 16.12 29.44
CA PHE A 1113 -40.54 15.78 29.10
C PHE A 1113 -39.63 15.53 30.31
N ASP A 1114 -40.19 15.00 31.42
CA ASP A 1114 -39.47 14.70 32.67
C ASP A 1114 -39.02 13.24 32.69
N LEU A 1115 -37.72 13.01 32.41
CA LEU A 1115 -37.13 11.67 32.27
C LEU A 1115 -36.32 11.22 33.49
N GLU A 1116 -36.19 12.05 34.52
CA GLU A 1116 -35.25 11.84 35.64
C GLU A 1116 -35.53 10.54 36.40
N LYS A 1117 -36.81 10.18 36.56
CA LYS A 1117 -37.20 8.91 37.19
C LYS A 1117 -36.80 7.68 36.38
N LEU A 1118 -36.77 7.80 35.06
CA LEU A 1118 -36.35 6.71 34.17
C LEU A 1118 -34.84 6.53 34.26
N TYR A 1119 -34.07 7.62 34.19
CA TYR A 1119 -32.61 7.58 34.35
C TYR A 1119 -32.22 6.95 35.69
N GLN A 1120 -32.82 7.39 36.80
CA GLN A 1120 -32.57 6.81 38.12
C GLN A 1120 -33.01 5.35 38.24
N GLY A 1121 -34.16 5.00 37.65
CA GLY A 1121 -34.70 3.65 37.71
C GLY A 1121 -33.82 2.63 37.00
N PHE A 1122 -33.29 3.00 35.83
CA PHE A 1122 -32.37 2.17 35.05
C PHE A 1122 -30.90 2.32 35.43
N GLN A 1123 -30.58 3.25 36.33
CA GLN A 1123 -29.21 3.57 36.74
C GLN A 1123 -28.35 4.03 35.55
N GLU A 1124 -28.93 4.82 34.66
CA GLU A 1124 -28.23 5.39 33.51
C GLU A 1124 -27.17 6.38 33.99
N GLU A 1125 -25.93 6.21 33.53
CA GLU A 1125 -24.80 7.11 33.87
C GLU A 1125 -24.86 8.42 33.09
N GLU A 1126 -25.56 8.45 31.95
CA GLU A 1126 -25.76 9.61 31.11
C GLU A 1126 -27.26 9.99 31.08
N HIS A 1127 -27.56 11.30 31.08
CA HIS A 1127 -28.93 11.83 31.03
C HIS A 1127 -29.12 12.65 29.74
N ARG A 1128 -28.74 12.08 28.59
CA ARG A 1128 -28.88 12.70 27.25
C ARG A 1128 -29.97 12.00 26.42
N LEU A 1129 -30.30 12.58 25.28
CA LEU A 1129 -31.22 11.96 24.30
C LEU A 1129 -30.42 11.32 23.15
N PRO A 1130 -30.97 10.31 22.44
CA PRO A 1130 -32.25 9.68 22.72
C PRO A 1130 -32.23 8.80 23.97
N LEU A 1131 -33.38 8.72 24.65
CA LEU A 1131 -33.65 7.69 25.65
C LEU A 1131 -34.57 6.67 24.98
N ALA A 1132 -34.06 5.48 24.69
CA ALA A 1132 -34.78 4.42 24.02
C ALA A 1132 -35.07 3.27 24.99
N LEU A 1133 -36.31 2.83 25.04
CA LEU A 1133 -36.78 1.79 25.94
C LEU A 1133 -37.53 0.69 25.18
N VAL A 1134 -37.38 -0.54 25.64
CA VAL A 1134 -38.33 -1.62 25.33
C VAL A 1134 -39.24 -1.81 26.53
N ILE A 1135 -40.54 -1.72 26.30
CA ILE A 1135 -41.58 -1.84 27.31
C ILE A 1135 -42.29 -3.18 27.14
N GLU A 1136 -42.52 -3.89 28.24
CA GLU A 1136 -43.37 -5.08 28.34
C GLU A 1136 -44.32 -4.92 29.54
N ASN A 1137 -45.62 -5.00 29.32
CA ASN A 1137 -46.67 -4.94 30.35
C ASN A 1137 -46.52 -3.73 31.31
N GLN A 1138 -46.25 -2.54 30.77
CA GLN A 1138 -46.04 -1.28 31.52
C GLN A 1138 -44.73 -1.23 32.34
N GLU A 1139 -43.86 -2.21 32.19
CA GLU A 1139 -42.51 -2.21 32.75
C GLU A 1139 -41.51 -2.01 31.60
N GLY A 1140 -40.56 -1.09 31.76
CA GLY A 1140 -39.40 -1.02 30.89
C GLY A 1140 -38.45 -2.16 31.25
N ILE A 1141 -38.07 -2.96 30.26
CA ILE A 1141 -37.25 -4.17 30.43
C ILE A 1141 -35.85 -4.02 29.82
N TYR A 1142 -35.64 -2.96 29.05
CA TYR A 1142 -34.38 -2.56 28.48
C TYR A 1142 -34.39 -1.04 28.29
N SER A 1143 -33.28 -0.40 28.60
CA SER A 1143 -33.07 1.03 28.42
C SER A 1143 -31.74 1.29 27.76
N PHE A 1144 -31.70 2.40 27.06
CA PHE A 1144 -30.49 2.97 26.52
C PHE A 1144 -30.61 4.49 26.49
N CYS A 1145 -29.54 5.19 26.87
CA CYS A 1145 -29.48 6.65 26.87
C CYS A 1145 -28.24 7.16 26.13
N GLY A 1146 -28.40 8.22 25.33
CA GLY A 1146 -27.29 8.91 24.67
C GLY A 1146 -26.92 8.26 23.33
N TYR A 1147 -25.63 8.01 23.09
CA TYR A 1147 -25.16 7.40 21.84
C TYR A 1147 -24.68 5.96 22.01
N GLN A 1148 -25.27 5.05 21.25
CA GLN A 1148 -24.75 3.70 21.02
C GLN A 1148 -25.03 3.30 19.59
N VAL A 1149 -23.99 2.85 18.91
CA VAL A 1149 -24.11 2.40 17.52
C VAL A 1149 -24.79 1.05 17.46
N GLY A 1150 -25.70 0.91 16.52
CA GLY A 1150 -26.57 -0.24 16.39
C GLY A 1150 -27.70 -0.24 17.40
N MET A 1151 -28.01 0.91 18.01
CA MET A 1151 -29.16 1.07 18.90
C MET A 1151 -30.44 0.64 18.19
N GLY A 1152 -30.62 1.03 16.92
CA GLY A 1152 -31.80 0.59 16.15
C GLY A 1152 -31.92 -0.94 16.09
N GLN A 1153 -30.80 -1.62 15.86
CA GLN A 1153 -30.73 -3.08 15.81
C GLN A 1153 -30.95 -3.72 17.20
N LEU A 1154 -30.36 -3.14 18.25
CA LEU A 1154 -30.50 -3.60 19.64
C LEU A 1154 -31.93 -3.48 20.13
N LEU A 1155 -32.67 -2.44 19.72
CA LEU A 1155 -34.10 -2.29 20.02
C LEU A 1155 -34.92 -3.38 19.36
N ILE A 1156 -34.67 -3.69 18.08
CA ILE A 1156 -35.31 -4.81 17.37
C ILE A 1156 -35.02 -6.15 18.05
N LYS A 1157 -33.76 -6.39 18.43
CA LYS A 1157 -33.37 -7.62 19.13
C LYS A 1157 -34.08 -7.74 20.48
N SER A 1158 -34.01 -6.67 21.28
CA SER A 1158 -34.50 -6.65 22.66
C SER A 1158 -36.03 -6.77 22.78
N ILE A 1159 -36.79 -6.34 21.76
CA ILE A 1159 -38.26 -6.51 21.75
C ILE A 1159 -38.71 -7.92 21.30
N ASN A 1160 -37.87 -8.59 20.51
CA ASN A 1160 -38.13 -9.96 20.03
C ASN A 1160 -37.65 -11.04 21.01
N ASP A 1161 -36.66 -10.72 21.85
CA ASP A 1161 -36.23 -11.50 23.02
C ASP A 1161 -37.26 -11.44 24.17
#